data_AF-A0A3G5TAE4-F1
#
_entry.id   AF-A0A3G5TAE4-F1
#
_cell.length_a   1.000
_cell.length_b   1.000
_cell.length_c   1.000
_cell.angle_alpha   90.00
_cell.angle_beta   90.00
_cell.angle_gamma   90.00
#
_symmetry.space_group_name_H-M   'P 1'
#
loop_
_entity.id
_entity.type
_entity.pdbx_description
1 polymer ?
#
loop_
_entity_poly.entity_id
_entity_poly.type
_entity_poly.pdbx_seq_one_letter_code
_entity_poly.pdbx_strand_id
1 'polypeptide(L)'
;MTDTRSSSGDSPEENTAPEQSGDDDGAAGNGDPAHLDGHESVDDLRRPRSLGDEESTVDGDDDPAGPSFPAPTLAQRRRQEAVRETTEAESAQSGVSGEPAPSGEPAPSGEPAPSGDPAPAGSEEPTEEFAAPEPEVTPSAAPAANASAADMAPTVVASADTPPAPSADVPPADALAGEAPEVQPAAMSAGQPAAMASSPAAAPPDAPPVPPDSADSGDPGSPARRIRPALIAIGVVVILLGALYGVAYAVSGDKLAQNASVAGIDVGGLNPAEARERLEAELPEVIDEPIHLHLGDTDSTFEVIPSEAGLDVDIAATISTIPGGSANPVSLVQALFGGDDVEPVPAVDEDALRDSLEAIADQTDTEPVDATVGFDEGEIVTSDPETGRSLDVDGAVEIISSAFFGDDAREVPIDELTIPVDDVEPDVTESEVETALSEFAEPAMSAPVTIESGDSSVDVAPELIGEALRMTPNENGTLQPDLDGEKLAEVARDELEQIGQQSEDATIRIENGSPTIVPAEPGTSIDPNSLGSEVLLALTEEGTDRRAEVELTEVDPEHTTQEMEELGVEEVVAEFTTTFPPAEYRDVNIGRAAELVHNTLLLPGDEFSLNDTVGERTESNGFTSGTIISGGRLEDAMGGGVSQVATTLFHAAFKAGLEDVEHWPHSIYFSRYPVAQEATVAWGAKDLRFKNDTPYGVLIDANVTPSAGRNQGSITVRLWSTEHFDVEMSVSERRDFTSPRTIYDTSADCEPQAGSNGFSITSFRKVWGPDGELVKDESEPWTYNPNHKVVCGPDPDGPEGEGDDD
;
A
#
# COMPACT_ATOMS: atom_id res chain seq x y z
N MET A 1 -72.28 6.18 -14.19
CA MET A 1 -73.46 7.08 -14.20
C MET A 1 -73.39 7.94 -12.96
N THR A 2 -73.77 9.21 -13.08
CA THR A 2 -74.22 10.14 -12.00
C THR A 2 -74.03 9.76 -10.52
N ASP A 3 -73.01 10.35 -9.88
CA ASP A 3 -73.13 11.44 -8.87
C ASP A 3 -73.99 11.34 -7.58
N THR A 4 -73.62 12.21 -6.61
CA THR A 4 -74.35 12.72 -5.41
C THR A 4 -74.52 11.91 -4.10
N ARG A 5 -73.60 12.19 -3.15
CA ARG A 5 -73.79 12.79 -1.79
C ARG A 5 -74.89 12.34 -0.77
N SER A 6 -74.39 11.99 0.42
CA SER A 6 -74.70 12.56 1.77
C SER A 6 -76.03 12.35 2.52
N SER A 7 -75.93 11.69 3.70
CA SER A 7 -76.59 11.97 5.01
C SER A 7 -75.82 11.13 6.07
N SER A 8 -75.73 11.42 7.38
CA SER A 8 -76.43 12.31 8.32
C SER A 8 -75.45 12.82 9.40
N GLY A 9 -75.89 13.69 10.32
CA GLY A 9 -75.14 14.06 11.55
C GLY A 9 -76.06 14.40 12.72
N ASP A 10 -75.50 14.56 13.92
CA ASP A 10 -76.20 15.04 15.14
C ASP A 10 -75.19 15.73 16.10
N SER A 11 -75.69 16.54 17.05
CA SER A 11 -74.96 17.52 17.91
C SER A 11 -75.99 18.13 18.91
N PRO A 12 -75.64 18.80 20.05
CA PRO A 12 -74.52 19.77 20.21
C PRO A 12 -73.93 20.00 21.64
N GLU A 13 -73.02 21.01 21.78
CA GLU A 13 -72.85 21.99 22.92
C GLU A 13 -72.62 21.48 24.38
N GLU A 14 -72.09 22.22 25.38
CA GLU A 14 -71.11 23.33 25.59
C GLU A 14 -70.93 23.49 27.15
N ASN A 15 -69.99 24.19 27.84
CA ASN A 15 -68.76 24.96 27.58
C ASN A 15 -67.96 25.19 28.92
N THR A 16 -66.86 25.96 28.89
CA THR A 16 -66.25 26.81 29.98
C THR A 16 -65.48 26.21 31.18
N ALA A 17 -64.32 26.83 31.45
CA ALA A 17 -63.66 26.97 32.77
C ALA A 17 -63.98 28.39 33.37
N PRO A 18 -63.56 28.86 34.58
CA PRO A 18 -62.18 28.79 35.14
C PRO A 18 -61.99 28.79 36.70
N GLU A 19 -60.72 28.77 37.14
CA GLU A 19 -60.06 29.44 38.30
C GLU A 19 -60.46 29.32 39.81
N GLN A 20 -59.38 29.29 40.64
CA GLN A 20 -59.14 29.89 41.98
C GLN A 20 -59.60 29.26 43.34
N SER A 21 -58.57 28.86 44.11
CA SER A 21 -58.27 29.23 45.53
C SER A 21 -58.87 28.51 46.77
N GLY A 22 -57.96 28.19 47.71
CA GLY A 22 -58.14 28.00 49.18
C GLY A 22 -58.68 26.65 49.71
N ASP A 23 -58.47 26.26 50.98
CA ASP A 23 -57.40 26.52 51.98
C ASP A 23 -57.64 25.69 53.28
N ASP A 24 -56.57 25.46 54.06
CA ASP A 24 -56.49 25.16 55.53
C ASP A 24 -56.84 23.78 56.18
N ASP A 25 -56.33 23.63 57.42
CA ASP A 25 -56.46 22.61 58.51
C ASP A 25 -55.94 21.15 58.30
N GLY A 26 -54.98 20.61 59.09
CA GLY A 26 -54.13 21.23 60.14
C GLY A 26 -53.37 20.25 61.08
N ALA A 27 -52.23 20.69 61.64
CA ALA A 27 -51.47 20.19 62.83
C ALA A 27 -50.79 18.78 62.80
N ALA A 28 -49.64 18.49 63.47
CA ALA A 28 -48.56 19.26 64.14
C ALA A 28 -47.39 18.29 64.51
N GLY A 29 -46.14 18.68 64.83
CA GLY A 29 -45.45 19.99 64.83
C GLY A 29 -44.14 20.03 65.67
N ASN A 30 -43.44 21.19 65.64
CA ASN A 30 -42.36 21.68 66.54
C ASN A 30 -40.92 21.10 66.48
N GLY A 31 -39.90 21.99 66.30
CA GLY A 31 -38.49 21.72 66.63
C GLY A 31 -37.43 22.68 66.01
N ASP A 32 -37.31 23.93 66.50
CA ASP A 32 -36.36 25.00 66.04
C ASP A 32 -36.04 25.92 67.27
N PRO A 33 -35.16 26.97 67.31
CA PRO A 33 -34.49 27.71 66.22
C PRO A 33 -33.05 28.28 66.47
N ALA A 34 -32.63 29.25 65.61
CA ALA A 34 -31.75 30.42 65.85
C ALA A 34 -30.19 30.26 65.79
N HIS A 35 -29.38 31.28 65.40
CA HIS A 35 -29.63 32.66 64.91
C HIS A 35 -28.43 33.27 64.12
N LEU A 36 -28.73 33.99 63.02
CA LEU A 36 -28.29 35.33 62.55
C LEU A 36 -26.81 35.84 62.52
N ASP A 37 -26.62 36.82 61.61
CA ASP A 37 -25.56 37.85 61.45
C ASP A 37 -24.12 37.39 61.05
N GLY A 38 -23.28 38.19 60.37
CA GLY A 38 -23.50 39.49 59.71
C GLY A 38 -22.23 40.38 59.58
N HIS A 39 -21.98 40.92 58.37
CA HIS A 39 -21.04 42.04 58.01
C HIS A 39 -19.49 41.92 58.16
N GLU A 40 -18.81 42.14 57.02
CA GLU A 40 -17.66 43.05 56.75
C GLU A 40 -16.32 43.05 57.56
N SER A 41 -15.21 42.90 56.79
CA SER A 41 -14.11 43.89 56.57
C SER A 41 -12.65 43.63 57.03
N VAL A 42 -11.75 44.26 56.24
CA VAL A 42 -10.33 44.70 56.41
C VAL A 42 -9.12 43.75 56.58
N ASP A 43 -8.24 43.86 55.57
CA ASP A 43 -6.76 44.07 55.56
C ASP A 43 -5.72 43.05 56.10
N ASP A 44 -4.86 42.65 55.13
CA ASP A 44 -3.39 42.75 55.12
C ASP A 44 -2.51 41.95 56.12
N LEU A 45 -1.63 41.07 55.57
CA LEU A 45 -0.14 41.26 55.57
C LEU A 45 0.70 40.03 55.13
N ARG A 46 1.58 40.29 54.14
CA ARG A 46 2.99 39.79 53.95
C ARG A 46 3.34 38.35 53.48
N ARG A 47 4.00 38.33 52.30
CA ARG A 47 5.09 37.43 51.84
C ARG A 47 6.34 37.53 52.75
N PRO A 48 7.30 36.56 52.83
CA PRO A 48 8.25 36.16 51.74
C PRO A 48 8.36 34.61 51.55
N ARG A 49 8.99 33.98 50.54
CA ARG A 49 10.10 34.23 49.56
C ARG A 49 11.52 33.71 49.94
N SER A 50 11.89 32.55 49.38
CA SER A 50 13.22 32.12 48.89
C SER A 50 14.39 31.76 49.84
N LEU A 51 15.40 31.08 49.26
CA LEU A 51 16.70 30.58 49.77
C LEU A 51 16.64 29.30 50.65
N GLY A 52 17.61 28.37 50.61
CA GLY A 52 18.78 28.22 49.72
C GLY A 52 19.95 27.40 50.31
N ASP A 53 20.24 26.24 49.71
CA ASP A 53 21.53 25.52 49.56
C ASP A 53 22.33 24.85 50.74
N GLU A 54 23.03 23.76 50.34
CA GLU A 54 24.26 23.08 50.84
C GLU A 54 24.32 22.09 52.06
N GLU A 55 24.82 20.87 51.75
CA GLU A 55 25.66 19.89 52.52
C GLU A 55 25.19 19.18 53.83
N SER A 56 25.54 17.91 54.14
CA SER A 56 26.15 16.78 53.38
C SER A 56 26.18 15.43 54.18
N THR A 57 26.22 14.27 53.49
CA THR A 57 26.53 12.87 53.96
C THR A 57 25.54 12.23 54.98
N VAL A 58 25.24 10.91 55.01
CA VAL A 58 26.06 9.66 54.88
C VAL A 58 25.29 8.48 54.23
N ASP A 59 26.06 7.54 53.69
CA ASP A 59 25.86 6.29 52.89
C ASP A 59 24.72 5.26 53.19
N GLY A 60 24.40 4.46 52.16
CA GLY A 60 23.76 3.12 52.19
C GLY A 60 22.29 3.06 51.69
N ASP A 61 21.86 2.20 50.74
CA ASP A 61 22.55 1.22 49.87
C ASP A 61 21.77 1.08 48.53
N ASP A 62 22.43 0.68 47.45
CA ASP A 62 21.84 0.41 46.11
C ASP A 62 21.54 -1.09 45.91
N ASP A 63 20.42 -1.42 45.24
CA ASP A 63 20.16 -2.73 44.60
C ASP A 63 19.39 -2.47 43.27
N PRO A 64 19.77 -3.07 42.12
CA PRO A 64 19.51 -2.46 40.82
C PRO A 64 18.21 -2.91 40.14
N ALA A 65 17.64 -2.01 39.34
CA ALA A 65 16.63 -2.37 38.34
C ALA A 65 17.25 -3.29 37.25
N GLY A 66 16.54 -4.36 36.90
CA GLY A 66 16.96 -5.28 35.84
C GLY A 66 16.90 -4.64 34.44
N PRO A 67 17.76 -5.08 33.48
CA PRO A 67 17.79 -4.51 32.14
C PRO A 67 16.57 -4.93 31.31
N SER A 68 15.96 -3.97 30.63
CA SER A 68 15.10 -4.25 29.47
C SER A 68 15.94 -4.73 28.29
N PHE A 69 15.49 -5.78 27.60
CA PHE A 69 16.16 -6.31 26.42
C PHE A 69 15.51 -5.77 25.14
N PRO A 70 16.27 -5.12 24.23
CA PRO A 70 15.75 -4.72 22.93
C PRO A 70 15.55 -5.94 22.01
N ALA A 71 14.56 -5.86 21.12
CA ALA A 71 14.22 -6.93 20.19
C ALA A 71 15.38 -7.28 19.23
N PRO A 72 15.56 -8.57 18.84
CA PRO A 72 16.68 -8.99 18.03
C PRO A 72 16.61 -8.47 16.59
N THR A 73 17.74 -7.94 16.13
CA THR A 73 17.94 -7.42 14.76
C THR A 73 17.82 -8.52 13.70
N LEU A 74 17.53 -8.14 12.45
CA LEU A 74 17.40 -9.08 11.33
C LEU A 74 18.65 -9.97 11.14
N ALA A 75 19.84 -9.42 11.40
CA ALA A 75 21.11 -10.14 11.33
C ALA A 75 21.31 -11.17 12.46
N GLN A 76 20.64 -11.00 13.62
CA GLN A 76 20.62 -11.99 14.69
C GLN A 76 19.64 -13.14 14.39
N ARG A 77 18.48 -12.84 13.80
CA ARG A 77 17.48 -13.85 13.39
C ARG A 77 18.06 -14.82 12.35
N ARG A 78 18.66 -14.30 11.28
CA ARG A 78 19.39 -15.10 10.26
C ARG A 78 20.52 -15.96 10.83
N ARG A 79 21.08 -15.57 11.99
CA ARG A 79 22.12 -16.34 12.68
C ARG A 79 21.56 -17.45 13.57
N GLN A 80 20.28 -17.38 13.96
CA GLN A 80 19.57 -18.45 14.66
C GLN A 80 18.97 -19.46 13.67
N GLU A 81 18.47 -18.99 12.52
CA GLU A 81 18.02 -19.85 11.40
C GLU A 81 19.16 -20.75 10.89
N ALA A 82 20.34 -20.17 10.62
CA ALA A 82 21.53 -20.92 10.20
C ALA A 82 22.04 -21.94 11.25
N VAL A 83 21.64 -21.82 12.52
CA VAL A 83 21.97 -22.80 13.57
C VAL A 83 20.92 -23.93 13.62
N ARG A 84 19.65 -23.66 13.29
CA ARG A 84 18.63 -24.71 13.10
C ARG A 84 19.02 -25.65 11.96
N GLU A 85 19.32 -25.13 10.77
CA GLU A 85 19.73 -25.95 9.61
C GLU A 85 20.91 -26.89 9.92
N THR A 86 21.93 -26.40 10.65
CA THR A 86 23.07 -27.25 11.03
C THR A 86 22.71 -28.37 12.02
N THR A 87 21.67 -28.19 12.83
CA THR A 87 21.25 -29.18 13.85
C THR A 87 20.44 -30.32 13.22
N GLU A 88 19.62 -30.02 12.22
CA GLU A 88 18.85 -31.02 11.47
C GLU A 88 19.77 -31.85 10.55
N ALA A 89 20.81 -31.24 9.97
CA ALA A 89 21.75 -31.92 9.09
C ALA A 89 22.60 -33.02 9.77
N GLU A 90 22.99 -32.86 11.04
CA GLU A 90 23.76 -33.88 11.79
C GLU A 90 22.90 -35.07 12.25
N SER A 91 21.59 -34.88 12.43
CA SER A 91 20.69 -35.95 12.86
C SER A 91 20.37 -36.98 11.76
N ALA A 92 20.55 -36.61 10.48
CA ALA A 92 20.19 -37.43 9.33
C ALA A 92 21.32 -38.35 8.79
N GLN A 93 22.54 -38.31 9.36
CA GLN A 93 23.71 -39.02 8.83
C GLN A 93 24.41 -39.97 9.81
N SER A 94 23.70 -41.00 10.28
CA SER A 94 24.33 -42.19 10.88
C SER A 94 23.45 -43.44 10.69
N GLY A 95 23.92 -44.45 9.94
CA GLY A 95 23.11 -45.68 9.80
C GLY A 95 23.52 -46.82 8.86
N VAL A 96 24.45 -46.68 7.88
CA VAL A 96 24.73 -47.77 6.91
C VAL A 96 26.23 -47.96 6.58
N SER A 97 26.66 -49.23 6.52
CA SER A 97 27.96 -49.78 6.09
C SER A 97 29.06 -49.92 7.17
N GLY A 98 29.63 -51.10 7.45
CA GLY A 98 29.23 -52.46 7.03
C GLY A 98 30.25 -53.58 7.35
N GLU A 99 29.76 -54.84 7.35
CA GLU A 99 30.48 -56.13 7.13
C GLU A 99 31.58 -56.60 8.13
N PRO A 100 31.98 -57.91 8.11
CA PRO A 100 31.55 -59.04 7.26
C PRO A 100 30.97 -60.26 8.01
N ALA A 101 30.49 -61.26 7.25
CA ALA A 101 29.91 -62.53 7.74
C ALA A 101 30.95 -63.55 8.27
N PRO A 102 30.49 -64.67 8.90
CA PRO A 102 30.38 -65.90 8.09
C PRO A 102 29.23 -66.89 8.42
N SER A 103 28.66 -67.46 7.35
CA SER A 103 28.22 -68.86 7.16
C SER A 103 27.50 -69.65 8.29
N GLY A 104 26.24 -70.06 8.04
CA GLY A 104 25.69 -71.27 8.69
C GLY A 104 24.16 -71.48 8.68
N GLU A 105 23.62 -72.13 7.64
CA GLU A 105 22.43 -73.00 7.80
C GLU A 105 22.81 -74.27 8.60
N PRO A 106 21.88 -74.98 9.31
CA PRO A 106 20.51 -75.25 8.86
C PRO A 106 19.39 -75.28 9.93
N ALA A 107 18.16 -75.49 9.49
CA ALA A 107 17.03 -75.98 10.28
C ALA A 107 16.87 -77.53 10.14
N PRO A 108 15.89 -78.22 10.77
CA PRO A 108 14.99 -77.84 11.88
C PRO A 108 15.02 -78.86 13.06
N SER A 109 14.35 -78.53 14.19
CA SER A 109 13.78 -79.39 15.28
C SER A 109 13.77 -78.59 16.59
N GLY A 110 12.82 -78.72 17.53
CA GLY A 110 11.59 -79.51 17.59
C GLY A 110 10.92 -79.35 18.98
N GLU A 111 9.68 -79.83 19.14
CA GLU A 111 8.95 -79.91 20.43
C GLU A 111 9.77 -80.61 21.54
N PRO A 112 9.65 -80.19 22.84
CA PRO A 112 8.46 -80.60 23.62
C PRO A 112 7.96 -79.65 24.74
N ALA A 113 6.68 -79.77 25.10
CA ALA A 113 6.15 -79.41 26.43
C ALA A 113 6.47 -80.53 27.45
N PRO A 114 6.44 -80.31 28.80
CA PRO A 114 5.14 -80.37 29.49
C PRO A 114 4.99 -79.61 30.85
N SER A 115 3.72 -79.39 31.24
CA SER A 115 3.13 -79.47 32.61
C SER A 115 3.66 -78.63 33.80
N GLY A 116 2.75 -78.00 34.57
CA GLY A 116 3.11 -77.48 35.92
C GLY A 116 2.10 -76.61 36.69
N ASP A 117 0.84 -77.01 36.87
CA ASP A 117 -0.08 -76.43 37.89
C ASP A 117 0.48 -76.64 39.33
N PRO A 118 0.18 -75.79 40.36
CA PRO A 118 -1.22 -75.52 40.79
C PRO A 118 -1.57 -74.14 41.40
N ALA A 119 -2.88 -73.89 41.55
CA ALA A 119 -3.48 -72.77 42.30
C ALA A 119 -3.54 -72.97 43.85
N PRO A 120 -3.86 -71.89 44.60
CA PRO A 120 -5.15 -71.77 45.32
C PRO A 120 -5.83 -70.41 45.05
N ALA A 121 -7.15 -70.26 44.93
CA ALA A 121 -8.25 -70.47 45.89
C ALA A 121 -8.19 -69.56 47.15
N GLY A 122 -9.20 -68.75 47.51
CA GLY A 122 -10.48 -68.41 46.83
C GLY A 122 -11.55 -67.85 47.79
N SER A 123 -12.45 -67.00 47.30
CA SER A 123 -13.69 -66.52 47.97
C SER A 123 -14.56 -65.77 46.95
N GLU A 124 -15.61 -66.38 46.39
CA GLU A 124 -17.02 -66.35 46.86
C GLU A 124 -17.80 -65.10 46.38
N GLU A 125 -18.90 -65.35 45.64
CA GLU A 125 -19.76 -64.37 44.96
C GLU A 125 -20.94 -63.90 45.87
N PRO A 126 -21.85 -63.01 45.42
CA PRO A 126 -22.92 -63.45 44.51
C PRO A 126 -23.16 -62.52 43.31
N THR A 127 -23.62 -63.13 42.21
CA THR A 127 -24.21 -62.48 41.04
C THR A 127 -25.60 -61.91 41.33
N GLU A 128 -25.98 -60.85 40.61
CA GLU A 128 -27.37 -60.65 40.17
C GLU A 128 -27.42 -60.43 38.66
N GLU A 129 -28.56 -60.77 38.07
CA GLU A 129 -28.76 -61.03 36.64
C GLU A 129 -29.74 -60.01 36.06
N PHE A 130 -29.31 -59.19 35.11
CA PHE A 130 -30.18 -58.31 34.35
C PHE A 130 -29.97 -58.50 32.85
N ALA A 131 -30.95 -59.12 32.20
CA ALA A 131 -30.95 -59.38 30.76
C ALA A 131 -31.37 -58.13 29.96
N ALA A 132 -30.68 -57.86 28.86
CA ALA A 132 -31.13 -56.91 27.84
C ALA A 132 -32.17 -57.58 26.91
N PRO A 133 -33.27 -56.89 26.53
CA PRO A 133 -34.22 -57.39 25.53
C PRO A 133 -33.82 -56.97 24.10
N GLU A 134 -33.82 -57.93 23.17
CA GLU A 134 -33.80 -57.66 21.73
C GLU A 134 -35.17 -57.15 21.24
N PRO A 135 -35.25 -56.36 20.14
CA PRO A 135 -36.51 -55.77 19.68
C PRO A 135 -37.38 -56.73 18.84
N GLU A 136 -38.67 -56.81 19.16
CA GLU A 136 -39.66 -57.51 18.31
C GLU A 136 -40.12 -56.63 17.13
N VAL A 137 -40.03 -57.17 15.91
CA VAL A 137 -40.55 -56.55 14.69
C VAL A 137 -41.84 -57.23 14.24
N THR A 138 -42.94 -56.51 14.12
CA THR A 138 -44.05 -56.83 13.19
C THR A 138 -44.87 -55.60 12.79
N PRO A 139 -45.49 -55.55 11.60
CA PRO A 139 -46.03 -54.33 11.01
C PRO A 139 -47.52 -54.08 11.29
N SER A 140 -47.96 -52.84 11.13
CA SER A 140 -49.37 -52.46 10.98
C SER A 140 -49.56 -51.56 9.75
N ALA A 141 -50.69 -51.71 9.06
CA ALA A 141 -50.97 -51.03 7.80
C ALA A 141 -51.88 -49.81 7.96
N ALA A 142 -51.81 -48.90 6.99
CA ALA A 142 -52.66 -47.71 6.92
C ALA A 142 -54.15 -48.03 6.64
N PRO A 143 -55.04 -47.06 6.87
CA PRO A 143 -56.23 -46.87 6.06
C PRO A 143 -56.18 -45.57 5.24
N ALA A 144 -56.56 -45.67 3.96
CA ALA A 144 -56.94 -44.52 3.12
C ALA A 144 -58.43 -44.15 3.39
N ALA A 145 -59.10 -43.19 2.75
CA ALA A 145 -58.83 -42.49 1.49
C ALA A 145 -59.70 -41.21 1.34
N ASN A 146 -59.52 -40.55 0.19
CA ASN A 146 -60.44 -39.62 -0.50
C ASN A 146 -60.45 -38.13 -0.11
N ALA A 147 -60.75 -37.18 -1.01
CA ALA A 147 -60.44 -37.00 -2.45
C ALA A 147 -61.16 -35.75 -3.00
N SER A 148 -60.46 -34.91 -3.76
CA SER A 148 -60.96 -34.27 -4.99
C SER A 148 -59.79 -33.67 -5.77
N ALA A 149 -59.94 -33.49 -7.09
CA ALA A 149 -58.92 -32.95 -8.00
C ALA A 149 -59.55 -31.93 -8.98
N ALA A 150 -58.76 -31.49 -9.98
CA ALA A 150 -58.97 -30.39 -10.95
C ALA A 150 -58.59 -29.00 -10.40
N ASP A 151 -57.95 -28.09 -11.16
CA ASP A 151 -57.49 -28.13 -12.56
C ASP A 151 -56.32 -27.10 -12.71
N MET A 152 -55.18 -27.35 -13.35
CA MET A 152 -54.90 -27.13 -14.79
C MET A 152 -53.43 -27.46 -15.14
N ALA A 153 -53.08 -27.52 -16.43
CA ALA A 153 -51.77 -27.93 -16.96
C ALA A 153 -50.71 -26.81 -17.06
N PRO A 154 -49.39 -27.14 -17.12
CA PRO A 154 -48.31 -26.15 -17.21
C PRO A 154 -48.10 -25.58 -18.63
N THR A 155 -47.65 -24.33 -18.71
CA THR A 155 -47.25 -23.67 -19.96
C THR A 155 -45.73 -23.76 -20.15
N VAL A 156 -45.29 -24.42 -21.21
CA VAL A 156 -43.90 -24.36 -21.68
C VAL A 156 -43.74 -23.14 -22.59
N VAL A 157 -42.74 -22.30 -22.33
CA VAL A 157 -42.22 -21.33 -23.30
C VAL A 157 -40.71 -21.56 -23.39
N ALA A 158 -40.20 -21.69 -24.62
CA ALA A 158 -38.78 -21.82 -24.87
C ALA A 158 -38.27 -20.56 -25.56
N SER A 159 -37.13 -20.05 -25.09
CA SER A 159 -36.26 -19.13 -25.81
C SER A 159 -34.86 -19.72 -25.79
N ALA A 160 -34.19 -19.71 -26.94
CA ALA A 160 -32.80 -20.08 -27.07
C ALA A 160 -32.09 -18.97 -27.83
N ASP A 161 -30.96 -18.51 -27.30
CA ASP A 161 -29.92 -17.86 -28.10
C ASP A 161 -28.55 -18.12 -27.46
N THR A 162 -27.45 -17.96 -28.20
CA THR A 162 -26.11 -18.36 -27.75
C THR A 162 -25.00 -17.58 -28.47
N PRO A 163 -24.20 -16.77 -27.75
CA PRO A 163 -22.93 -16.24 -28.25
C PRO A 163 -21.80 -17.29 -28.13
N PRO A 164 -20.80 -17.29 -29.03
CA PRO A 164 -19.67 -18.22 -28.97
C PRO A 164 -18.47 -17.70 -28.15
N ALA A 165 -17.62 -18.63 -27.69
CA ALA A 165 -16.33 -18.33 -27.07
C ALA A 165 -15.19 -18.17 -28.10
N PRO A 166 -14.07 -17.54 -27.71
CA PRO A 166 -12.75 -17.77 -28.30
C PRO A 166 -11.73 -18.33 -27.28
N SER A 167 -10.85 -19.21 -27.75
CA SER A 167 -9.59 -19.61 -27.09
C SER A 167 -8.45 -19.05 -27.96
N ALA A 168 -7.53 -18.24 -27.43
CA ALA A 168 -6.32 -18.58 -26.66
C ALA A 168 -5.10 -18.90 -27.54
N ASP A 169 -4.00 -18.13 -27.37
CA ASP A 169 -2.60 -18.60 -27.30
C ASP A 169 -1.62 -17.42 -26.98
N VAL A 170 -0.38 -17.73 -26.59
CA VAL A 170 0.54 -16.98 -25.67
C VAL A 170 2.03 -17.33 -26.01
N PRO A 171 3.16 -16.71 -25.51
CA PRO A 171 3.64 -15.35 -25.13
C PRO A 171 4.85 -14.92 -26.06
N PRO A 172 6.05 -14.36 -25.67
CA PRO A 172 6.53 -13.51 -24.53
C PRO A 172 7.48 -12.29 -24.85
N ALA A 173 7.66 -11.42 -23.85
CA ALA A 173 8.89 -10.72 -23.35
C ALA A 173 9.74 -9.68 -24.15
N ASP A 174 10.02 -8.57 -23.43
CA ASP A 174 11.27 -7.77 -23.28
C ASP A 174 11.84 -6.73 -24.31
N ALA A 175 12.21 -5.57 -23.72
CA ALA A 175 13.35 -4.66 -23.97
C ALA A 175 13.36 -3.54 -25.07
N LEU A 176 13.29 -2.28 -24.57
CA LEU A 176 14.09 -1.06 -24.89
C LEU A 176 14.00 -0.30 -26.26
N ALA A 177 13.74 1.02 -26.13
CA ALA A 177 14.21 2.19 -26.93
C ALA A 177 13.73 2.44 -28.39
N GLY A 178 13.54 3.73 -28.76
CA GLY A 178 13.44 4.23 -30.14
C GLY A 178 12.57 5.49 -30.37
N GLU A 179 13.14 6.54 -30.97
CA GLU A 179 12.61 7.91 -31.19
C GLU A 179 11.33 8.14 -32.04
N ALA A 180 10.74 9.34 -31.83
CA ALA A 180 10.18 10.36 -32.76
C ALA A 180 9.30 10.04 -34.02
N PRO A 181 8.31 10.91 -34.34
CA PRO A 181 7.55 10.92 -35.62
C PRO A 181 7.89 12.11 -36.57
N GLU A 182 7.60 11.96 -37.87
CA GLU A 182 7.83 12.98 -38.92
C GLU A 182 6.52 13.54 -39.53
N VAL A 183 6.58 14.72 -40.17
CA VAL A 183 5.46 15.57 -40.62
C VAL A 183 5.22 15.47 -42.15
N GLN A 184 4.03 15.84 -42.67
CA GLN A 184 3.82 16.71 -43.87
C GLN A 184 2.34 16.77 -44.41
N PRO A 185 1.94 17.80 -45.21
CA PRO A 185 0.63 18.46 -45.02
C PRO A 185 -0.34 18.43 -46.23
N ALA A 186 -1.40 19.24 -46.16
CA ALA A 186 -2.40 19.48 -47.22
C ALA A 186 -2.49 20.97 -47.64
N ALA A 187 -3.02 21.25 -48.85
CA ALA A 187 -2.94 22.58 -49.49
C ALA A 187 -4.29 23.17 -49.96
N MET A 188 -4.36 24.49 -50.09
CA MET A 188 -5.45 25.28 -50.71
C MET A 188 -4.90 26.43 -51.59
N SER A 189 -5.72 27.05 -52.44
CA SER A 189 -5.22 27.78 -53.62
C SER A 189 -6.01 29.03 -54.09
N ALA A 190 -5.25 30.11 -54.40
CA ALA A 190 -5.44 31.17 -55.41
C ALA A 190 -6.64 32.17 -55.36
N GLY A 191 -6.32 33.46 -55.57
CA GLY A 191 -7.28 34.53 -55.94
C GLY A 191 -6.63 35.94 -56.05
N GLN A 192 -6.93 36.72 -57.10
CA GLN A 192 -6.31 38.05 -57.38
C GLN A 192 -7.30 39.26 -57.26
N PRO A 193 -6.81 40.52 -57.11
CA PRO A 193 -7.60 41.65 -56.57
C PRO A 193 -8.11 42.71 -57.58
N ALA A 194 -8.94 43.66 -57.11
CA ALA A 194 -9.32 44.91 -57.80
C ALA A 194 -9.70 46.06 -56.82
N ALA A 195 -9.61 47.33 -57.26
CA ALA A 195 -9.70 48.56 -56.42
C ALA A 195 -11.11 49.22 -56.36
N MET A 196 -11.42 50.23 -55.51
CA MET A 196 -11.01 51.66 -55.65
C MET A 196 -11.45 52.59 -54.46
N ALA A 197 -10.64 53.63 -54.16
CA ALA A 197 -10.97 54.98 -53.61
C ALA A 197 -11.45 55.20 -52.14
N SER A 198 -11.20 56.32 -51.40
CA SER A 198 -10.24 57.47 -51.53
C SER A 198 -10.27 58.49 -50.34
N SER A 199 -9.10 58.95 -49.83
CA SER A 199 -8.82 60.26 -49.14
C SER A 199 -9.38 60.53 -47.70
N PRO A 200 -8.97 61.59 -46.91
CA PRO A 200 -8.01 62.71 -47.17
C PRO A 200 -7.06 63.28 -46.03
N ALA A 201 -5.85 63.74 -46.42
CA ALA A 201 -5.08 64.99 -46.10
C ALA A 201 -4.75 65.59 -44.68
N ALA A 202 -3.49 66.10 -44.48
CA ALA A 202 -3.13 67.40 -43.79
C ALA A 202 -1.61 67.88 -43.76
N ALA A 203 -1.32 69.07 -44.35
CA ALA A 203 -0.41 70.21 -44.01
C ALA A 203 1.15 70.19 -43.63
N PRO A 204 1.94 71.30 -43.84
CA PRO A 204 3.43 71.47 -43.64
C PRO A 204 3.88 72.62 -42.67
N PRO A 205 5.20 73.06 -42.54
CA PRO A 205 5.75 74.25 -43.29
C PRO A 205 7.32 74.52 -43.45
N ASP A 206 7.67 75.44 -44.39
CA ASP A 206 8.75 76.51 -44.50
C ASP A 206 10.31 76.43 -44.33
N ALA A 207 11.05 76.58 -45.46
CA ALA A 207 12.14 77.56 -45.87
C ALA A 207 13.47 77.82 -45.05
N PRO A 208 14.53 78.59 -45.51
CA PRO A 208 14.95 79.23 -46.81
C PRO A 208 16.48 78.95 -47.22
N PRO A 209 17.32 79.81 -47.91
CA PRO A 209 17.31 80.48 -49.25
C PRO A 209 18.61 80.38 -50.17
N VAL A 210 18.45 80.18 -51.52
CA VAL A 210 18.77 81.11 -52.69
C VAL A 210 20.12 81.92 -52.76
N PRO A 211 20.80 82.22 -53.92
CA PRO A 211 20.99 81.62 -55.29
C PRO A 211 22.51 81.73 -55.76
N PRO A 212 22.97 82.06 -57.01
CA PRO A 212 22.48 82.02 -58.43
C PRO A 212 23.49 81.26 -59.39
N ASP A 213 23.73 81.45 -60.71
CA ASP A 213 23.26 82.36 -61.79
C ASP A 213 23.53 81.83 -63.24
N SER A 214 22.81 82.40 -64.23
CA SER A 214 23.15 82.74 -65.65
C SER A 214 23.67 81.78 -66.76
N ALA A 215 22.94 81.90 -67.90
CA ALA A 215 23.31 81.80 -69.33
C ALA A 215 23.52 80.43 -70.03
N ASP A 216 23.26 80.27 -71.34
CA ASP A 216 22.23 80.80 -72.29
C ASP A 216 22.40 80.07 -73.67
N SER A 217 21.36 80.09 -74.52
CA SER A 217 21.32 79.96 -76.00
C SER A 217 22.09 78.87 -76.78
N GLY A 218 21.34 78.11 -77.60
CA GLY A 218 21.60 78.07 -79.04
C GLY A 218 21.60 76.71 -79.80
N ASP A 219 20.45 76.33 -80.37
CA ASP A 219 20.36 75.57 -81.64
C ASP A 219 19.96 76.58 -82.75
N PRO A 220 20.56 76.59 -83.97
CA PRO A 220 20.14 75.63 -85.02
C PRO A 220 21.18 75.21 -86.09
N GLY A 221 20.98 74.02 -86.68
CA GLY A 221 21.03 73.88 -88.15
C GLY A 221 21.92 72.80 -88.78
N SER A 222 21.28 71.93 -89.57
CA SER A 222 21.91 71.09 -90.62
C SER A 222 22.13 71.92 -91.92
N PRO A 223 22.91 71.51 -92.98
CA PRO A 223 23.12 70.11 -93.41
C PRO A 223 24.45 69.70 -94.14
N ALA A 224 24.62 68.36 -94.25
CA ALA A 224 25.14 67.60 -95.40
C ALA A 224 26.59 67.74 -95.99
N ARG A 225 27.31 66.60 -95.86
CA ARG A 225 28.18 65.89 -96.86
C ARG A 225 29.67 66.25 -97.06
N ARG A 226 30.50 65.21 -96.81
CA ARG A 226 31.92 65.00 -97.21
C ARG A 226 32.90 65.88 -96.41
N ILE A 227 34.17 65.53 -96.17
CA ILE A 227 35.11 64.63 -96.87
C ILE A 227 35.85 63.69 -95.90
N ARG A 228 36.36 62.55 -96.38
CA ARG A 228 37.24 61.61 -95.64
C ARG A 228 38.59 62.31 -95.34
N PRO A 229 38.92 62.60 -94.07
CA PRO A 229 39.89 61.71 -93.40
C PRO A 229 39.62 61.43 -91.91
N ALA A 230 38.64 62.09 -91.27
CA ALA A 230 38.38 61.94 -89.83
C ALA A 230 38.09 60.48 -89.40
N LEU A 231 37.47 59.69 -90.29
CA LEU A 231 37.26 58.26 -90.10
C LEU A 231 38.55 57.43 -89.97
N ILE A 232 39.71 57.93 -90.41
CA ILE A 232 41.00 57.27 -90.22
C ILE A 232 41.59 57.62 -88.85
N ALA A 233 41.46 58.87 -88.38
CA ALA A 233 41.87 59.23 -87.02
C ALA A 233 40.98 58.52 -85.98
N ILE A 234 39.66 58.57 -86.15
CA ILE A 234 38.70 57.81 -85.33
C ILE A 234 38.96 56.30 -85.48
N GLY A 235 39.22 55.80 -86.69
CA GLY A 235 39.55 54.39 -86.92
C GLY A 235 40.83 53.94 -86.20
N VAL A 236 41.89 54.75 -86.19
CA VAL A 236 43.14 54.47 -85.46
C VAL A 236 42.91 54.56 -83.95
N VAL A 237 42.12 55.51 -83.46
CA VAL A 237 41.75 55.59 -82.03
C VAL A 237 40.88 54.41 -81.62
N VAL A 238 39.93 53.96 -82.45
CA VAL A 238 39.11 52.76 -82.20
C VAL A 238 39.94 51.47 -82.31
N ILE A 239 40.95 51.41 -83.17
CA ILE A 239 41.90 50.28 -83.21
C ILE A 239 42.84 50.29 -82.00
N LEU A 240 43.30 51.46 -81.53
CA LEU A 240 44.12 51.57 -80.33
C LEU A 240 43.31 51.29 -79.05
N LEU A 241 42.09 51.81 -78.94
CA LEU A 241 41.17 51.48 -77.84
C LEU A 241 40.73 50.02 -77.91
N GLY A 242 40.48 49.46 -79.09
CA GLY A 242 40.15 48.04 -79.27
C GLY A 242 41.33 47.11 -78.98
N ALA A 243 42.56 47.53 -79.26
CA ALA A 243 43.77 46.81 -78.87
C ALA A 243 44.08 46.94 -77.37
N LEU A 244 43.87 48.13 -76.79
CA LEU A 244 44.02 48.37 -75.35
C LEU A 244 42.98 47.60 -74.54
N TYR A 245 41.71 47.63 -74.99
CA TYR A 245 40.62 46.79 -74.48
C TYR A 245 40.95 45.31 -74.67
N GLY A 246 41.47 44.89 -75.82
CA GLY A 246 41.89 43.51 -76.07
C GLY A 246 43.04 43.05 -75.17
N VAL A 247 43.96 43.94 -74.81
CA VAL A 247 45.05 43.67 -73.84
C VAL A 247 44.53 43.64 -72.41
N ALA A 248 43.69 44.61 -72.01
CA ALA A 248 43.06 44.62 -70.69
C ALA A 248 42.18 43.38 -70.48
N TYR A 249 41.38 43.01 -71.48
CA TYR A 249 40.55 41.80 -71.48
C TYR A 249 41.39 40.52 -71.44
N ALA A 250 42.56 40.48 -72.09
CA ALA A 250 43.48 39.34 -72.02
C ALA A 250 44.35 39.28 -70.73
N VAL A 251 44.20 40.25 -69.82
CA VAL A 251 44.96 40.33 -68.55
C VAL A 251 44.03 40.28 -67.32
N SER A 252 42.80 40.81 -67.47
CA SER A 252 41.83 41.08 -66.40
C SER A 252 40.35 40.89 -66.82
N GLY A 253 40.05 40.30 -67.98
CA GLY A 253 38.67 40.16 -68.49
C GLY A 253 37.77 39.17 -67.75
N ASP A 254 38.39 38.41 -66.86
CA ASP A 254 37.88 37.27 -66.09
C ASP A 254 38.28 37.36 -64.61
N LYS A 255 38.76 38.52 -64.13
CA LYS A 255 39.33 38.70 -62.78
C LYS A 255 38.66 39.76 -61.93
N LEU A 256 38.70 39.55 -60.62
CA LEU A 256 38.27 40.49 -59.59
C LEU A 256 39.24 41.67 -59.45
N ALA A 257 38.81 42.75 -58.79
CA ALA A 257 39.64 43.93 -58.53
C ALA A 257 40.91 43.62 -57.75
N GLN A 258 42.03 44.25 -58.13
CA GLN A 258 43.37 43.91 -57.62
C GLN A 258 43.60 44.17 -56.13
N ASN A 259 42.76 44.98 -55.48
CA ASN A 259 42.86 45.31 -54.06
C ASN A 259 41.56 44.93 -53.33
N ALA A 260 40.86 43.89 -53.79
CA ALA A 260 39.66 43.37 -53.14
C ALA A 260 40.03 42.32 -52.09
N SER A 261 39.55 42.53 -50.88
CA SER A 261 39.57 41.58 -49.77
C SER A 261 38.15 41.36 -49.24
N VAL A 262 37.94 40.24 -48.54
CA VAL A 262 36.70 39.90 -47.84
C VAL A 262 37.10 39.39 -46.46
N ALA A 263 36.64 40.03 -45.39
CA ALA A 263 37.04 39.68 -44.01
C ALA A 263 38.57 39.52 -43.85
N GLY A 264 39.35 40.42 -44.47
CA GLY A 264 40.82 40.38 -44.46
C GLY A 264 41.48 39.35 -45.40
N ILE A 265 40.72 38.49 -46.10
CA ILE A 265 41.25 37.51 -47.05
C ILE A 265 41.46 38.16 -48.42
N ASP A 266 42.72 38.20 -48.89
CA ASP A 266 43.10 38.67 -50.23
C ASP A 266 42.50 37.79 -51.35
N VAL A 267 41.45 38.27 -52.01
CA VAL A 267 40.86 37.67 -53.23
C VAL A 267 41.21 38.44 -54.51
N GLY A 268 42.01 39.50 -54.37
CA GLY A 268 42.27 40.47 -55.43
C GLY A 268 43.03 39.91 -56.64
N GLY A 269 42.49 40.14 -57.84
CA GLY A 269 43.10 39.68 -59.11
C GLY A 269 43.02 38.17 -59.39
N LEU A 270 42.34 37.39 -58.53
CA LEU A 270 41.89 36.02 -58.82
C LEU A 270 40.73 36.03 -59.83
N ASN A 271 40.45 34.90 -60.47
CA ASN A 271 39.16 34.70 -61.15
C ASN A 271 38.08 34.23 -60.16
N PRO A 272 36.77 34.39 -60.43
CA PRO A 272 35.70 34.06 -59.50
C PRO A 272 35.70 32.62 -58.95
N ALA A 273 36.25 31.63 -59.68
CA ALA A 273 36.37 30.27 -59.17
C ALA A 273 37.60 30.09 -58.26
N GLU A 274 38.73 30.73 -58.57
CA GLU A 274 39.91 30.78 -57.69
C GLU A 274 39.61 31.55 -56.39
N ALA A 275 38.81 32.63 -56.47
CA ALA A 275 38.36 33.38 -55.30
C ALA A 275 37.40 32.56 -54.41
N ARG A 276 36.53 31.73 -55.02
CA ARG A 276 35.67 30.81 -54.28
C ARG A 276 36.49 29.73 -53.56
N GLU A 277 37.39 29.05 -54.28
CA GLU A 277 38.29 28.03 -53.70
C GLU A 277 39.19 28.60 -52.60
N ARG A 278 39.50 29.91 -52.64
CA ARG A 278 40.24 30.62 -51.59
C ARG A 278 39.38 30.87 -50.34
N LEU A 279 38.18 31.42 -50.52
CA LEU A 279 37.27 31.72 -49.40
C LEU A 279 36.73 30.43 -48.74
N GLU A 280 36.38 29.41 -49.52
CA GLU A 280 35.98 28.07 -49.02
C GLU A 280 37.07 27.38 -48.18
N ALA A 281 38.32 27.87 -48.20
CA ALA A 281 39.46 27.27 -47.50
C ALA A 281 40.03 28.11 -46.34
N GLU A 282 39.68 29.39 -46.23
CA GLU A 282 40.20 30.32 -45.20
C GLU A 282 39.13 31.10 -44.45
N LEU A 283 37.94 31.30 -45.04
CA LEU A 283 36.86 32.03 -44.36
C LEU A 283 36.35 31.29 -43.09
N PRO A 284 36.28 29.93 -43.06
CA PRO A 284 36.05 29.19 -41.82
C PRO A 284 37.09 29.47 -40.72
N GLU A 285 38.37 29.67 -41.06
CA GLU A 285 39.43 30.01 -40.08
C GLU A 285 39.27 31.43 -39.47
N VAL A 286 38.27 32.21 -39.91
CA VAL A 286 37.93 33.55 -39.42
C VAL A 286 36.49 33.65 -38.89
N ILE A 287 35.57 32.84 -39.41
CA ILE A 287 34.16 32.79 -38.99
C ILE A 287 33.93 31.80 -37.83
N ASP A 288 34.64 30.68 -37.77
CA ASP A 288 34.44 29.64 -36.75
C ASP A 288 35.22 29.88 -35.45
N GLU A 289 35.65 31.12 -35.19
CA GLU A 289 36.20 31.50 -33.88
C GLU A 289 35.03 31.56 -32.86
N PRO A 290 35.04 30.74 -31.78
CA PRO A 290 33.85 30.55 -30.95
C PRO A 290 33.39 31.83 -30.26
N ILE A 291 32.09 32.11 -30.34
CA ILE A 291 31.46 33.22 -29.61
C ILE A 291 31.14 32.72 -28.20
N HIS A 292 31.60 33.45 -27.18
CA HIS A 292 31.20 33.21 -25.80
C HIS A 292 29.86 33.93 -25.50
N LEU A 293 28.78 33.15 -25.44
CA LEU A 293 27.44 33.63 -25.09
C LEU A 293 27.27 33.67 -23.56
N HIS A 294 27.02 34.85 -23.01
CA HIS A 294 26.72 35.07 -21.59
C HIS A 294 25.22 35.28 -21.38
N LEU A 295 24.61 34.57 -20.42
CA LEU A 295 23.17 34.67 -20.18
C LEU A 295 22.84 35.77 -19.17
N GLY A 296 22.26 36.87 -19.65
CA GLY A 296 21.93 38.04 -18.82
C GLY A 296 23.13 38.56 -18.00
N ASP A 297 22.91 38.75 -16.70
CA ASP A 297 23.94 39.14 -15.72
C ASP A 297 24.56 37.92 -14.97
N THR A 298 24.46 36.69 -15.51
CA THR A 298 24.99 35.47 -14.85
C THR A 298 26.46 35.19 -15.17
N ASP A 299 27.12 34.41 -14.31
CA ASP A 299 28.46 33.84 -14.56
C ASP A 299 28.43 32.65 -15.56
N SER A 300 27.29 32.36 -16.20
CA SER A 300 27.13 31.23 -17.14
C SER A 300 27.49 31.63 -18.56
N THR A 301 28.53 30.97 -19.11
CA THR A 301 29.05 31.20 -20.46
C THR A 301 29.00 29.92 -21.29
N PHE A 302 28.47 30.00 -22.51
CA PHE A 302 28.42 28.90 -23.48
C PHE A 302 29.27 29.25 -24.72
N GLU A 303 29.90 28.25 -25.32
CA GLU A 303 30.65 28.39 -26.58
C GLU A 303 29.75 28.01 -27.76
N VAL A 304 29.56 28.93 -28.71
CA VAL A 304 28.82 28.67 -29.96
C VAL A 304 29.74 28.94 -31.15
N ILE A 305 29.86 27.95 -32.05
CA ILE A 305 30.62 28.06 -33.30
C ILE A 305 29.68 28.57 -34.40
N PRO A 306 29.94 29.74 -35.01
CA PRO A 306 29.00 30.38 -35.94
C PRO A 306 28.47 29.47 -37.06
N SER A 307 29.31 28.78 -37.83
CA SER A 307 28.81 27.93 -38.93
C SER A 307 28.08 26.66 -38.46
N GLU A 308 28.36 26.15 -37.25
CA GLU A 308 27.60 25.03 -36.67
C GLU A 308 26.20 25.49 -36.20
N ALA A 309 26.06 26.75 -35.77
CA ALA A 309 24.80 27.41 -35.42
C ALA A 309 24.19 28.23 -36.57
N GLY A 310 24.44 27.83 -37.83
CA GLY A 310 23.74 28.38 -39.00
C GLY A 310 24.18 29.79 -39.45
N LEU A 311 25.23 30.38 -38.88
CA LEU A 311 25.76 31.70 -39.26
C LEU A 311 26.91 31.54 -40.27
N ASP A 312 26.58 31.47 -41.57
CA ASP A 312 27.56 31.36 -42.67
C ASP A 312 27.49 32.60 -43.60
N VAL A 313 28.34 32.63 -44.62
CA VAL A 313 28.43 33.66 -45.66
C VAL A 313 28.13 33.06 -47.03
N ASP A 314 27.24 33.68 -47.81
CA ASP A 314 27.10 33.31 -49.23
C ASP A 314 28.34 33.81 -50.00
N ILE A 315 29.36 32.95 -50.08
CA ILE A 315 30.59 33.15 -50.83
C ILE A 315 30.29 33.47 -52.31
N ALA A 316 29.22 32.93 -52.90
CA ALA A 316 28.86 33.20 -54.30
C ALA A 316 28.23 34.59 -54.48
N ALA A 317 27.33 35.01 -53.58
CA ALA A 317 26.79 36.37 -53.58
C ALA A 317 27.88 37.40 -53.26
N THR A 318 28.74 37.12 -52.27
CA THR A 318 29.88 37.97 -51.89
C THR A 318 30.84 38.17 -53.06
N ILE A 319 31.26 37.11 -53.76
CA ILE A 319 32.09 37.25 -54.97
C ILE A 319 31.38 38.04 -56.09
N SER A 320 30.04 38.08 -56.10
CA SER A 320 29.27 38.83 -57.09
C SER A 320 29.16 40.33 -56.83
N THR A 321 29.38 40.81 -55.59
CA THR A 321 29.44 42.25 -55.28
C THR A 321 30.80 42.85 -55.68
N ILE A 322 31.87 42.06 -55.65
CA ILE A 322 33.25 42.49 -55.95
C ILE A 322 33.36 43.00 -57.41
N PRO A 323 33.80 44.26 -57.65
CA PRO A 323 33.91 44.80 -59.00
C PRO A 323 34.95 44.09 -59.88
N GLY A 324 34.51 43.39 -60.93
CA GLY A 324 35.42 42.77 -61.90
C GLY A 324 34.74 41.75 -62.81
N GLY A 325 35.43 40.65 -63.07
CA GLY A 325 34.91 39.37 -63.55
C GLY A 325 34.23 39.36 -64.93
N SER A 326 34.24 40.45 -65.69
CA SER A 326 33.42 40.59 -66.88
C SER A 326 34.06 41.40 -68.02
N ALA A 327 33.61 41.11 -69.24
CA ALA A 327 34.02 41.79 -70.47
C ALA A 327 33.56 43.25 -70.60
N ASN A 328 32.98 43.85 -69.56
CA ASN A 328 32.50 45.24 -69.60
C ASN A 328 33.71 46.21 -69.57
N PRO A 329 33.84 47.17 -70.50
CA PRO A 329 34.95 48.14 -70.50
C PRO A 329 35.02 49.04 -69.25
N VAL A 330 33.96 49.13 -68.44
CA VAL A 330 33.99 49.78 -67.12
C VAL A 330 34.62 48.86 -66.07
N SER A 331 34.11 47.63 -65.97
CA SER A 331 34.62 46.60 -65.05
C SER A 331 36.08 46.25 -65.31
N LEU A 332 36.54 46.31 -66.57
CA LEU A 332 37.96 46.17 -66.92
C LEU A 332 38.87 47.27 -66.36
N VAL A 333 38.34 48.47 -66.08
CA VAL A 333 39.09 49.56 -65.43
C VAL A 333 39.06 49.40 -63.91
N GLN A 334 37.91 48.99 -63.35
CA GLN A 334 37.76 48.68 -61.92
C GLN A 334 38.66 47.48 -61.52
N ALA A 335 38.71 46.42 -62.33
CA ALA A 335 39.60 45.28 -62.15
C ALA A 335 41.10 45.66 -62.12
N LEU A 336 41.46 46.77 -62.80
CA LEU A 336 42.83 47.24 -62.94
C LEU A 336 43.27 48.28 -61.90
N PHE A 337 42.33 49.03 -61.30
CA PHE A 337 42.64 50.22 -60.48
C PHE A 337 41.71 50.48 -59.28
N GLY A 338 40.72 49.63 -59.05
CA GLY A 338 39.85 49.66 -57.87
C GLY A 338 40.05 48.42 -56.98
N GLY A 339 39.05 48.16 -56.15
CA GLY A 339 39.14 47.18 -55.07
C GLY A 339 39.32 47.93 -53.76
N ASP A 340 38.46 47.58 -52.81
CA ASP A 340 38.38 48.03 -51.43
C ASP A 340 38.01 46.75 -50.63
N ASP A 341 37.98 46.79 -49.30
CA ASP A 341 37.45 45.64 -48.53
C ASP A 341 35.93 45.51 -48.77
N VAL A 342 35.42 44.29 -48.78
CA VAL A 342 34.04 43.96 -49.17
C VAL A 342 33.38 43.16 -48.06
N GLU A 343 32.35 43.78 -47.47
CA GLU A 343 31.48 43.17 -46.46
C GLU A 343 30.91 41.83 -46.98
N PRO A 344 31.07 40.73 -46.22
CA PRO A 344 30.46 39.45 -46.55
C PRO A 344 28.93 39.53 -46.69
N VAL A 345 28.36 38.78 -47.63
CA VAL A 345 26.91 38.63 -47.74
C VAL A 345 26.44 37.52 -46.79
N PRO A 346 25.56 37.78 -45.81
CA PRO A 346 25.09 36.78 -44.87
C PRO A 346 24.36 35.62 -45.54
N ALA A 347 24.55 34.43 -44.98
CA ALA A 347 23.73 33.24 -45.18
C ALA A 347 23.37 32.67 -43.80
N VAL A 348 22.38 33.30 -43.15
CA VAL A 348 21.84 32.84 -41.86
C VAL A 348 20.78 31.77 -42.10
N ASP A 349 20.94 30.63 -41.43
CA ASP A 349 19.90 29.62 -41.24
C ASP A 349 19.26 29.86 -39.85
N GLU A 350 18.15 30.61 -39.83
CA GLU A 350 17.45 31.02 -38.61
C GLU A 350 16.91 29.81 -37.81
N ASP A 351 16.54 28.72 -38.51
CA ASP A 351 16.07 27.48 -37.87
C ASP A 351 17.25 26.78 -37.15
N ALA A 352 18.42 26.65 -37.80
CA ALA A 352 19.60 26.04 -37.19
C ALA A 352 20.20 26.85 -36.03
N LEU A 353 20.16 28.19 -36.11
CA LEU A 353 20.54 29.05 -34.98
C LEU A 353 19.58 28.87 -33.80
N ARG A 354 18.28 28.70 -34.09
CA ARG A 354 17.26 28.45 -33.07
C ARG A 354 17.46 27.10 -32.38
N ASP A 355 17.64 26.02 -33.15
CA ASP A 355 17.94 24.68 -32.63
C ASP A 355 19.16 24.71 -31.67
N SER A 356 20.20 25.48 -32.02
CA SER A 356 21.40 25.65 -31.19
C SER A 356 21.17 26.45 -29.90
N LEU A 357 20.16 27.32 -29.85
CA LEU A 357 19.80 28.11 -28.67
C LEU A 357 18.79 27.37 -27.79
N GLU A 358 17.83 26.65 -28.38
CA GLU A 358 16.92 25.75 -27.65
C GLU A 358 17.72 24.62 -26.96
N ALA A 359 18.79 24.11 -27.59
CA ALA A 359 19.72 23.18 -26.96
C ALA A 359 20.58 23.79 -25.81
N ILE A 360 20.66 25.12 -25.70
CA ILE A 360 21.25 25.81 -24.54
C ILE A 360 20.18 26.02 -23.46
N ALA A 361 18.96 26.41 -23.85
CA ALA A 361 17.79 26.52 -22.97
C ALA A 361 17.56 25.22 -22.18
N ASP A 362 17.49 24.07 -22.88
CA ASP A 362 17.38 22.71 -22.30
C ASP A 362 18.42 22.37 -21.20
N GLN A 363 19.53 23.12 -21.10
CA GLN A 363 20.61 22.91 -20.14
C GLN A 363 20.72 24.00 -19.07
N THR A 364 20.01 25.12 -19.21
CA THR A 364 20.18 26.31 -18.36
C THR A 364 18.88 26.91 -17.84
N ASP A 365 17.75 26.57 -18.45
CA ASP A 365 16.43 27.01 -18.02
C ASP A 365 16.08 26.29 -16.71
N THR A 366 15.48 27.02 -15.80
CA THR A 366 15.06 26.52 -14.49
C THR A 366 13.59 26.77 -14.31
N GLU A 367 12.79 25.71 -14.25
CA GLU A 367 11.36 25.80 -13.93
C GLU A 367 11.17 26.54 -12.59
N PRO A 368 10.13 27.39 -12.46
CA PRO A 368 9.82 28.03 -11.19
C PRO A 368 9.38 26.99 -10.15
N VAL A 369 9.60 27.29 -8.88
CA VAL A 369 9.13 26.45 -7.76
C VAL A 369 8.00 27.18 -7.04
N ASP A 370 6.81 26.60 -7.05
CA ASP A 370 5.65 27.13 -6.35
C ASP A 370 5.85 27.16 -4.82
N ALA A 371 5.34 28.21 -4.20
CA ALA A 371 5.16 28.26 -2.76
C ALA A 371 4.11 27.24 -2.32
N THR A 372 4.27 26.65 -1.13
CA THR A 372 3.33 25.64 -0.62
C THR A 372 2.86 25.95 0.80
N VAL A 373 1.66 25.44 1.14
CA VAL A 373 1.11 25.41 2.49
C VAL A 373 0.67 23.97 2.78
N GLY A 374 1.20 23.38 3.84
CA GLY A 374 0.89 22.03 4.29
C GLY A 374 0.67 21.97 5.80
N PHE A 375 0.32 20.78 6.28
CA PHE A 375 -0.02 20.51 7.67
C PHE A 375 0.77 19.27 8.13
N ASP A 376 1.47 19.36 9.27
CA ASP A 376 2.33 18.30 9.82
C ASP A 376 2.17 18.26 11.34
N GLU A 377 1.70 17.13 11.90
CA GLU A 377 1.30 16.99 13.32
C GLU A 377 0.42 18.15 13.87
N GLY A 378 -0.39 18.78 13.02
CA GLY A 378 -1.24 19.94 13.35
C GLY A 378 -0.54 21.31 13.31
N GLU A 379 0.77 21.36 13.08
CA GLU A 379 1.50 22.59 12.77
C GLU A 379 1.38 22.93 11.27
N ILE A 380 1.35 24.23 10.94
CA ILE A 380 1.30 24.71 9.54
C ILE A 380 2.73 24.87 9.03
N VAL A 381 3.05 24.22 7.90
CA VAL A 381 4.37 24.27 7.25
C VAL A 381 4.26 24.96 5.89
N THR A 382 5.27 25.75 5.51
CA THR A 382 5.29 26.48 4.25
C THR A 382 6.64 26.40 3.53
N SER A 383 6.63 26.54 2.21
CA SER A 383 7.82 26.83 1.40
C SER A 383 7.70 28.19 0.71
N ASP A 384 8.80 28.92 0.65
CA ASP A 384 8.91 30.15 -0.13
C ASP A 384 8.92 29.83 -1.65
N PRO A 385 8.39 30.71 -2.51
CA PRO A 385 8.46 30.53 -3.97
C PRO A 385 9.88 30.81 -4.50
N GLU A 386 10.35 30.04 -5.48
CA GLU A 386 11.59 30.32 -6.22
C GLU A 386 11.28 30.70 -7.68
N THR A 387 11.73 31.89 -8.10
CA THR A 387 11.55 32.39 -9.47
C THR A 387 12.37 31.58 -10.46
N GLY A 388 11.70 31.06 -11.49
CA GLY A 388 12.33 30.35 -12.60
C GLY A 388 13.00 31.29 -13.59
N ARG A 389 13.58 30.71 -14.65
CA ARG A 389 14.24 31.46 -15.73
C ARG A 389 14.19 30.66 -17.02
N SER A 390 13.92 31.35 -18.12
CA SER A 390 14.00 30.81 -19.48
C SER A 390 14.89 31.67 -20.38
N LEU A 391 15.59 31.05 -21.33
CA LEU A 391 16.30 31.77 -22.38
C LEU A 391 15.30 32.42 -23.36
N ASP A 392 15.41 33.73 -23.60
CA ASP A 392 14.66 34.39 -24.68
C ASP A 392 15.35 34.06 -26.01
N VAL A 393 14.96 32.92 -26.58
CA VAL A 393 15.52 32.39 -27.84
C VAL A 393 15.26 33.34 -29.01
N ASP A 394 14.10 34.00 -29.08
CA ASP A 394 13.77 34.92 -30.18
C ASP A 394 14.61 36.21 -30.11
N GLY A 395 14.75 36.81 -28.92
CA GLY A 395 15.63 37.96 -28.70
C GLY A 395 17.11 37.59 -28.84
N ALA A 396 17.52 36.38 -28.46
CA ALA A 396 18.87 35.87 -28.70
C ALA A 396 19.16 35.72 -30.21
N VAL A 397 18.22 35.19 -31.01
CA VAL A 397 18.34 35.14 -32.48
C VAL A 397 18.49 36.54 -33.08
N GLU A 398 17.68 37.53 -32.66
CA GLU A 398 17.80 38.91 -33.15
C GLU A 398 19.15 39.55 -32.76
N ILE A 399 19.60 39.36 -31.52
CA ILE A 399 20.86 39.92 -30.99
C ILE A 399 22.09 39.29 -31.64
N ILE A 400 22.11 37.97 -31.84
CA ILE A 400 23.21 37.26 -32.51
C ILE A 400 23.27 37.64 -33.98
N SER A 401 22.15 37.60 -34.70
CA SER A 401 22.09 37.94 -36.13
C SER A 401 22.47 39.39 -36.40
N SER A 402 22.05 40.34 -35.54
CA SER A 402 22.41 41.75 -35.66
C SER A 402 23.86 42.05 -35.25
N ALA A 403 24.41 41.35 -34.25
CA ALA A 403 25.81 41.50 -33.86
C ALA A 403 26.81 40.98 -34.92
N PHE A 404 26.42 39.94 -35.68
CA PHE A 404 27.26 39.32 -36.69
C PHE A 404 27.08 39.95 -38.09
N PHE A 405 25.88 40.39 -38.46
CA PHE A 405 25.54 40.83 -39.83
C PHE A 405 24.69 42.12 -39.94
N GLY A 406 24.43 42.84 -38.84
CA GLY A 406 23.61 44.06 -38.83
C GLY A 406 24.38 45.39 -39.03
N ASP A 407 23.67 46.52 -38.95
CA ASP A 407 24.29 47.88 -39.00
C ASP A 407 25.26 48.15 -37.83
N ASP A 408 25.16 47.38 -36.73
CA ASP A 408 26.04 47.41 -35.55
C ASP A 408 27.09 46.27 -35.54
N ALA A 409 27.31 45.60 -36.68
CA ALA A 409 28.25 44.49 -36.81
C ALA A 409 29.66 44.88 -36.32
N ARG A 410 30.24 44.03 -35.47
CA ARG A 410 31.57 44.22 -34.89
C ARG A 410 32.65 43.73 -35.86
N GLU A 411 33.90 44.18 -35.70
CA GLU A 411 35.03 43.58 -36.40
C GLU A 411 35.15 42.12 -35.94
N VAL A 412 34.78 41.16 -36.79
CA VAL A 412 34.92 39.70 -36.55
C VAL A 412 36.39 39.38 -36.23
N PRO A 413 36.70 38.56 -35.20
CA PRO A 413 35.80 37.72 -34.39
C PRO A 413 35.02 38.48 -33.30
N ILE A 414 33.92 37.87 -32.82
CA ILE A 414 33.13 38.37 -31.68
C ILE A 414 33.49 37.54 -30.44
N ASP A 415 34.40 38.06 -29.60
CA ASP A 415 34.86 37.36 -28.39
C ASP A 415 33.68 36.99 -27.45
N GLU A 416 32.81 37.95 -27.13
CA GLU A 416 31.76 37.83 -26.11
C GLU A 416 30.45 38.51 -26.54
N LEU A 417 29.31 37.91 -26.20
CA LEU A 417 27.98 38.46 -26.47
C LEU A 417 26.99 38.08 -25.35
N THR A 418 26.31 39.07 -24.78
CA THR A 418 25.23 38.82 -23.80
C THR A 418 23.91 38.56 -24.53
N ILE A 419 23.22 37.47 -24.17
CA ILE A 419 21.89 37.10 -24.68
C ILE A 419 20.82 37.28 -23.58
N PRO A 420 19.57 37.62 -23.96
CA PRO A 420 18.50 37.90 -23.02
C PRO A 420 17.97 36.62 -22.35
N VAL A 421 17.49 36.78 -21.12
CA VAL A 421 16.77 35.75 -20.35
C VAL A 421 15.55 36.41 -19.73
N ASP A 422 14.44 35.69 -19.72
CA ASP A 422 13.21 36.07 -19.02
C ASP A 422 13.15 35.36 -17.66
N ASP A 423 12.75 36.08 -16.62
CA ASP A 423 12.46 35.50 -15.31
C ASP A 423 11.01 34.98 -15.32
N VAL A 424 10.81 33.72 -14.89
CA VAL A 424 9.51 33.06 -14.89
C VAL A 424 8.94 33.09 -13.47
N GLU A 425 7.85 33.84 -13.26
CA GLU A 425 7.15 33.87 -11.97
C GLU A 425 6.44 32.53 -11.71
N PRO A 426 6.51 31.96 -10.48
CA PRO A 426 5.70 30.80 -10.09
C PRO A 426 4.20 31.14 -10.05
N ASP A 427 3.35 30.14 -10.24
CA ASP A 427 1.90 30.30 -10.18
C ASP A 427 1.46 30.65 -8.74
N VAL A 428 2.05 30.01 -7.72
CA VAL A 428 1.78 30.31 -6.31
C VAL A 428 2.76 31.35 -5.76
N THR A 429 2.28 32.59 -5.64
CA THR A 429 3.08 33.73 -5.14
C THR A 429 3.15 33.81 -3.60
N GLU A 430 4.14 34.53 -3.07
CA GLU A 430 4.29 34.82 -1.63
C GLU A 430 3.02 35.46 -1.02
N SER A 431 2.37 36.35 -1.77
CA SER A 431 1.11 37.00 -1.36
C SER A 431 -0.10 36.06 -1.36
N GLU A 432 -0.05 34.98 -2.14
CA GLU A 432 -1.08 33.92 -2.11
C GLU A 432 -0.89 33.07 -0.85
N VAL A 433 0.35 32.75 -0.47
CA VAL A 433 0.63 32.07 0.80
C VAL A 433 0.21 32.91 2.01
N GLU A 434 0.51 34.21 2.06
CA GLU A 434 0.02 35.10 3.13
C GLU A 434 -1.53 35.08 3.23
N THR A 435 -2.23 34.97 2.10
CA THR A 435 -3.69 34.90 2.03
C THR A 435 -4.21 33.53 2.50
N ALA A 436 -3.67 32.43 1.95
CA ALA A 436 -4.03 31.07 2.32
C ALA A 436 -3.76 30.76 3.80
N LEU A 437 -2.67 31.31 4.37
CA LEU A 437 -2.39 31.24 5.80
C LEU A 437 -3.48 31.95 6.62
N SER A 438 -3.73 33.23 6.34
CA SER A 438 -4.55 34.09 7.22
C SER A 438 -6.06 33.96 7.01
N GLU A 439 -6.53 33.58 5.82
CA GLU A 439 -7.96 33.37 5.53
C GLU A 439 -8.41 31.90 5.73
N PHE A 440 -7.50 30.91 5.70
CA PHE A 440 -7.87 29.49 5.85
C PHE A 440 -7.01 28.70 6.85
N ALA A 441 -5.69 28.61 6.68
CA ALA A 441 -4.88 27.63 7.42
C ALA A 441 -4.79 27.93 8.93
N GLU A 442 -4.59 29.19 9.32
CA GLU A 442 -4.62 29.63 10.73
C GLU A 442 -6.00 29.37 11.38
N PRO A 443 -7.15 29.75 10.77
CA PRO A 443 -8.47 29.31 11.22
C PRO A 443 -8.63 27.78 11.32
N ALA A 444 -8.21 27.02 10.31
CA ALA A 444 -8.38 25.57 10.23
C ALA A 444 -7.73 24.86 11.41
N MET A 445 -6.47 25.18 11.71
CA MET A 445 -5.71 24.56 12.81
C MET A 445 -5.97 25.19 14.20
N SER A 446 -6.79 26.25 14.29
CA SER A 446 -6.94 27.05 15.53
C SER A 446 -7.56 26.29 16.72
N ALA A 447 -8.39 25.29 16.45
CA ALA A 447 -9.11 24.49 17.45
C ALA A 447 -9.70 23.22 16.80
N PRO A 448 -10.06 22.19 17.61
CA PRO A 448 -10.86 21.05 17.14
C PRO A 448 -12.14 21.46 16.38
N VAL A 449 -12.68 20.52 15.62
CA VAL A 449 -14.03 20.58 15.03
C VAL A 449 -14.91 19.56 15.74
N THR A 450 -16.08 19.98 16.21
CA THR A 450 -17.07 19.05 16.76
C THR A 450 -17.86 18.41 15.62
N ILE A 451 -17.76 17.10 15.46
CA ILE A 451 -18.60 16.32 14.56
C ILE A 451 -19.84 15.89 15.34
N GLU A 452 -21.03 16.09 14.77
CA GLU A 452 -22.31 15.80 15.42
C GLU A 452 -23.21 14.95 14.51
N SER A 453 -23.89 13.94 15.08
CA SER A 453 -24.97 13.22 14.41
C SER A 453 -26.07 12.86 15.41
N GLY A 454 -27.25 13.44 15.22
CA GLY A 454 -28.39 13.25 16.13
C GLY A 454 -28.15 13.82 17.53
N ASP A 455 -28.10 12.93 18.53
CA ASP A 455 -27.79 13.27 19.94
C ASP A 455 -26.31 12.98 20.31
N SER A 456 -25.50 12.43 19.39
CA SER A 456 -24.09 12.07 19.60
C SER A 456 -23.14 13.11 18.99
N SER A 457 -22.00 13.35 19.66
CA SER A 457 -20.91 14.18 19.11
C SER A 457 -19.53 13.84 19.66
N VAL A 458 -18.49 14.20 18.89
CA VAL A 458 -17.08 14.05 19.26
C VAL A 458 -16.27 15.24 18.72
N ASP A 459 -15.21 15.64 19.43
CA ASP A 459 -14.27 16.67 18.96
C ASP A 459 -13.09 16.00 18.25
N VAL A 460 -12.90 16.26 16.95
CA VAL A 460 -11.70 15.82 16.20
C VAL A 460 -10.67 16.93 16.19
N ALA A 461 -9.44 16.59 16.59
CA ALA A 461 -8.38 17.55 16.86
C ALA A 461 -7.62 18.01 15.58
N PRO A 462 -7.01 19.22 15.57
CA PRO A 462 -6.29 19.76 14.41
C PRO A 462 -5.22 18.82 13.83
N GLU A 463 -4.58 18.03 14.68
CA GLU A 463 -3.54 17.06 14.31
C GLU A 463 -4.07 16.00 13.35
N LEU A 464 -5.26 15.43 13.64
CA LEU A 464 -5.94 14.43 12.82
C LEU A 464 -6.53 15.04 11.54
N ILE A 465 -6.99 16.30 11.61
CA ILE A 465 -7.46 17.06 10.45
C ILE A 465 -6.28 17.31 9.49
N GLY A 466 -5.11 17.69 10.02
CA GLY A 466 -3.90 17.96 9.24
C GLY A 466 -3.43 16.78 8.40
N GLU A 467 -3.51 15.54 8.91
CA GLU A 467 -3.17 14.33 8.14
C GLU A 467 -4.05 14.11 6.88
N ALA A 468 -5.26 14.68 6.85
CA ALA A 468 -6.21 14.55 5.75
C ALA A 468 -6.33 15.82 4.87
N LEU A 469 -5.83 16.97 5.35
CA LEU A 469 -6.01 18.28 4.73
C LEU A 469 -4.83 18.67 3.84
N ARG A 470 -5.11 19.28 2.68
CA ARG A 470 -4.08 19.78 1.74
C ARG A 470 -4.50 21.13 1.17
N MET A 471 -3.52 21.98 0.82
CA MET A 471 -3.73 23.13 -0.06
C MET A 471 -3.22 22.77 -1.46
N THR A 472 -4.00 23.06 -2.50
CA THR A 472 -3.64 22.77 -3.90
C THR A 472 -3.89 23.97 -4.80
N PRO A 473 -2.98 24.32 -5.73
CA PRO A 473 -3.20 25.45 -6.63
C PRO A 473 -4.25 25.11 -7.71
N ASN A 474 -5.10 26.07 -8.05
CA ASN A 474 -5.98 26.00 -9.21
C ASN A 474 -5.32 26.58 -10.48
N GLU A 475 -6.04 26.61 -11.62
CA GLU A 475 -5.58 27.14 -12.92
C GLU A 475 -5.11 28.63 -12.93
N ASN A 476 -5.13 29.32 -11.79
CA ASN A 476 -4.69 30.72 -11.61
C ASN A 476 -3.73 30.87 -10.41
N GLY A 477 -3.14 29.78 -9.91
CA GLY A 477 -2.21 29.78 -8.77
C GLY A 477 -2.86 29.93 -7.38
N THR A 478 -4.16 30.22 -7.29
CA THR A 478 -4.86 30.36 -6.00
C THR A 478 -4.92 29.02 -5.26
N LEU A 479 -4.50 29.00 -4.00
CA LEU A 479 -4.49 27.81 -3.17
C LEU A 479 -5.91 27.49 -2.65
N GLN A 480 -6.39 26.28 -2.94
CA GLN A 480 -7.69 25.78 -2.51
C GLN A 480 -7.52 24.61 -1.54
N PRO A 481 -8.28 24.58 -0.43
CA PRO A 481 -8.24 23.49 0.52
C PRO A 481 -9.00 22.26 -0.01
N ASP A 482 -8.42 21.09 0.19
CA ASP A 482 -8.98 19.78 -0.12
C ASP A 482 -8.84 18.90 1.13
N LEU A 483 -9.93 18.25 1.57
CA LEU A 483 -9.97 17.44 2.78
C LEU A 483 -10.41 16.02 2.43
N ASP A 484 -9.47 15.09 2.50
CA ASP A 484 -9.67 13.68 2.18
C ASP A 484 -10.50 13.01 3.30
N GLY A 485 -11.81 12.90 3.07
CA GLY A 485 -12.75 12.34 4.04
C GLY A 485 -12.55 10.84 4.31
N GLU A 486 -12.02 10.07 3.35
CA GLU A 486 -11.63 8.68 3.57
C GLU A 486 -10.40 8.60 4.50
N LYS A 487 -9.40 9.47 4.28
CA LYS A 487 -8.24 9.57 5.17
C LYS A 487 -8.61 10.09 6.56
N LEU A 488 -9.51 11.06 6.66
CA LEU A 488 -9.98 11.57 7.96
C LEU A 488 -10.71 10.49 8.76
N ALA A 489 -11.53 9.66 8.10
CA ALA A 489 -12.17 8.50 8.72
C ALA A 489 -11.18 7.39 9.12
N GLU A 490 -10.05 7.25 8.42
CA GLU A 490 -8.99 6.30 8.79
C GLU A 490 -8.25 6.72 10.08
N VAL A 491 -7.91 8.01 10.21
CA VAL A 491 -7.07 8.53 11.32
C VAL A 491 -7.86 8.82 12.58
N ALA A 492 -9.07 9.39 12.45
CA ALA A 492 -9.92 9.73 13.58
C ALA A 492 -10.87 8.59 14.00
N ARG A 493 -10.51 7.33 13.74
CA ARG A 493 -11.39 6.17 13.96
C ARG A 493 -11.88 6.07 15.40
N ASP A 494 -10.96 6.18 16.37
CA ASP A 494 -11.24 6.08 17.81
C ASP A 494 -12.19 7.21 18.29
N GLU A 495 -12.17 8.37 17.62
CA GLU A 495 -13.15 9.45 17.79
C GLU A 495 -14.50 9.10 17.16
N LEU A 496 -14.52 8.73 15.87
CA LEU A 496 -15.77 8.52 15.11
C LEU A 496 -16.57 7.29 15.56
N GLU A 497 -15.91 6.26 16.13
CA GLU A 497 -16.55 5.09 16.76
C GLU A 497 -17.48 5.47 17.93
N GLN A 498 -17.40 6.70 18.45
CA GLN A 498 -18.28 7.21 19.51
C GLN A 498 -19.62 7.78 18.98
N ILE A 499 -19.74 8.00 17.66
CA ILE A 499 -20.96 8.50 17.00
C ILE A 499 -21.72 7.37 16.28
N GLY A 500 -20.99 6.43 15.69
CA GLY A 500 -21.56 5.25 15.04
C GLY A 500 -21.94 4.11 16.00
N GLN A 501 -22.32 2.97 15.43
CA GLN A 501 -22.49 1.69 16.12
C GLN A 501 -21.82 0.59 15.29
N GLN A 502 -20.97 -0.23 15.91
CA GLN A 502 -20.39 -1.39 15.23
C GLN A 502 -21.50 -2.40 14.87
N SER A 503 -21.41 -3.01 13.68
CA SER A 503 -22.27 -4.13 13.30
C SER A 503 -22.01 -5.36 14.17
N GLU A 504 -23.07 -6.06 14.58
CA GLU A 504 -22.95 -7.36 15.26
C GLU A 504 -23.13 -8.49 14.24
N ASP A 505 -22.11 -9.33 14.07
CA ASP A 505 -22.14 -10.47 13.15
C ASP A 505 -23.13 -11.56 13.57
N ALA A 506 -23.75 -12.21 12.58
CA ALA A 506 -24.49 -13.44 12.83
C ALA A 506 -23.53 -14.55 13.26
N THR A 507 -23.99 -15.40 14.17
CA THR A 507 -23.22 -16.56 14.61
C THR A 507 -24.14 -17.70 15.06
N ILE A 508 -23.60 -18.91 15.22
CA ILE A 508 -24.37 -20.07 15.67
C ILE A 508 -23.80 -20.53 17.01
N ARG A 509 -24.65 -20.55 18.05
CA ARG A 509 -24.26 -20.96 19.40
C ARG A 509 -25.29 -21.89 20.04
N ILE A 510 -24.87 -22.70 20.98
CA ILE A 510 -25.72 -23.65 21.70
C ILE A 510 -26.59 -22.89 22.71
N GLU A 511 -27.89 -22.79 22.42
CA GLU A 511 -28.91 -22.37 23.38
C GLU A 511 -29.76 -23.56 23.81
N ASN A 512 -30.01 -23.69 25.12
CA ASN A 512 -30.89 -24.72 25.69
C ASN A 512 -30.55 -26.18 25.32
N GLY A 513 -29.37 -26.44 24.75
CA GLY A 513 -28.90 -27.75 24.31
C GLY A 513 -28.99 -28.02 22.80
N SER A 514 -29.25 -27.01 21.97
CA SER A 514 -29.27 -27.09 20.50
C SER A 514 -28.62 -25.86 19.85
N PRO A 515 -28.08 -25.96 18.63
CA PRO A 515 -27.65 -24.82 17.84
C PRO A 515 -28.79 -23.81 17.67
N THR A 516 -28.47 -22.52 17.77
CA THR A 516 -29.39 -21.41 17.53
C THR A 516 -28.61 -20.29 16.85
N ILE A 517 -29.16 -19.78 15.75
CA ILE A 517 -28.60 -18.65 15.02
C ILE A 517 -28.90 -17.38 15.81
N VAL A 518 -27.85 -16.63 16.12
CA VAL A 518 -27.92 -15.22 16.46
C VAL A 518 -28.05 -14.46 15.14
N PRO A 519 -29.11 -13.68 14.91
CA PRO A 519 -29.18 -12.83 13.73
C PRO A 519 -28.12 -11.73 13.84
N ALA A 520 -27.59 -11.31 12.69
CA ALA A 520 -26.74 -10.14 12.64
C ALA A 520 -27.56 -8.86 12.84
N GLU A 521 -26.98 -7.85 13.49
CA GLU A 521 -27.56 -6.51 13.61
C GLU A 521 -26.70 -5.50 12.83
N PRO A 522 -27.25 -4.81 11.80
CA PRO A 522 -26.50 -3.82 11.03
C PRO A 522 -25.93 -2.70 11.90
N GLY A 523 -24.71 -2.28 11.57
CA GLY A 523 -24.04 -1.15 12.21
C GLY A 523 -24.42 0.18 11.57
N THR A 524 -23.84 1.25 12.09
CA THR A 524 -23.86 2.58 11.48
C THR A 524 -22.49 3.22 11.52
N SER A 525 -22.06 3.81 10.41
CA SER A 525 -20.85 4.65 10.32
C SER A 525 -21.18 5.97 9.65
N ILE A 526 -20.30 6.95 9.79
CA ILE A 526 -20.38 8.21 9.04
C ILE A 526 -19.97 7.92 7.59
N ASP A 527 -20.66 8.52 6.61
CA ASP A 527 -20.20 8.49 5.20
C ASP A 527 -18.94 9.35 5.03
N PRO A 528 -17.79 8.80 4.59
CA PRO A 528 -16.55 9.55 4.39
C PRO A 528 -16.69 10.73 3.43
N ASN A 529 -17.56 10.65 2.43
CA ASN A 529 -17.76 11.74 1.47
C ASN A 529 -18.39 12.96 2.15
N SER A 530 -19.47 12.74 2.92
CA SER A 530 -20.11 13.77 3.72
C SER A 530 -19.16 14.37 4.78
N LEU A 531 -18.38 13.51 5.45
CA LEU A 531 -17.40 13.89 6.47
C LEU A 531 -16.40 14.92 5.95
N GLY A 532 -15.76 14.63 4.81
CA GLY A 532 -14.80 15.54 4.19
C GLY A 532 -15.42 16.90 3.85
N SER A 533 -16.63 16.91 3.26
CA SER A 533 -17.29 18.17 2.89
C SER A 533 -17.76 19.01 4.09
N GLU A 534 -18.37 18.39 5.10
CA GLU A 534 -18.95 19.15 6.23
C GLU A 534 -17.89 19.59 7.24
N VAL A 535 -16.83 18.80 7.46
CA VAL A 535 -15.69 19.25 8.28
C VAL A 535 -14.95 20.39 7.59
N LEU A 536 -14.72 20.31 6.27
CA LEU A 536 -14.05 21.39 5.50
C LEU A 536 -14.79 22.74 5.60
N LEU A 537 -16.13 22.72 5.61
CA LEU A 537 -16.95 23.92 5.84
C LEU A 537 -16.79 24.47 7.27
N ALA A 538 -16.64 23.60 8.27
CA ALA A 538 -16.47 23.98 9.67
C ALA A 538 -15.07 24.54 10.03
N LEU A 539 -14.04 24.28 9.21
CA LEU A 539 -12.64 24.66 9.50
C LEU A 539 -12.42 26.18 9.64
N THR A 540 -13.19 27.01 8.95
CA THR A 540 -13.08 28.48 9.02
C THR A 540 -14.02 29.15 10.01
N GLU A 541 -14.90 28.39 10.69
CA GLU A 541 -15.86 28.94 11.64
C GLU A 541 -15.23 29.23 13.03
N GLU A 542 -15.87 30.10 13.81
CA GLU A 542 -15.38 30.54 15.13
C GLU A 542 -16.10 29.86 16.31
N GLY A 543 -15.32 29.47 17.32
CA GLY A 543 -15.82 29.18 18.66
C GLY A 543 -16.79 27.99 18.71
N THR A 544 -18.08 28.25 18.97
CA THR A 544 -19.11 27.20 19.01
C THR A 544 -19.50 26.71 17.62
N ASP A 545 -19.25 27.48 16.57
CA ASP A 545 -19.92 27.26 15.29
C ASP A 545 -19.06 26.37 14.35
N ARG A 546 -17.90 25.91 14.85
CA ARG A 546 -17.05 24.82 14.32
C ARG A 546 -17.71 23.45 14.46
N ARG A 547 -18.83 23.25 13.76
CA ARG A 547 -19.61 22.01 13.76
C ARG A 547 -19.76 21.43 12.35
N ALA A 548 -19.59 20.11 12.23
CA ALA A 548 -19.98 19.33 11.07
C ALA A 548 -21.16 18.41 11.44
N GLU A 549 -22.34 18.63 10.84
CA GLU A 549 -23.52 17.75 11.00
C GLU A 549 -23.46 16.67 9.92
N VAL A 550 -23.22 15.41 10.31
CA VAL A 550 -22.97 14.29 9.36
C VAL A 550 -24.07 13.25 9.39
N GLU A 551 -24.41 12.67 8.23
CA GLU A 551 -25.38 11.57 8.13
C GLU A 551 -24.70 10.22 8.41
N LEU A 552 -25.36 9.38 9.21
CA LEU A 552 -24.97 7.99 9.42
C LEU A 552 -25.56 7.10 8.32
N THR A 553 -24.73 6.22 7.76
CA THR A 553 -25.10 5.17 6.80
C THR A 553 -25.10 3.79 7.48
N GLU A 554 -26.00 2.90 7.07
CA GLU A 554 -26.01 1.50 7.52
C GLU A 554 -24.75 0.76 7.04
N VAL A 555 -24.12 0.00 7.94
CA VAL A 555 -22.97 -0.86 7.65
C VAL A 555 -23.41 -2.32 7.77
N ASP A 556 -23.30 -3.06 6.68
CA ASP A 556 -23.57 -4.50 6.68
C ASP A 556 -22.51 -5.24 7.54
N PRO A 557 -22.92 -6.26 8.32
CA PRO A 557 -22.02 -7.13 9.09
C PRO A 557 -21.12 -7.98 8.17
N GLU A 558 -19.97 -8.43 8.67
CA GLU A 558 -19.05 -9.31 7.92
C GLU A 558 -19.66 -10.71 7.73
N HIS A 559 -20.51 -11.16 8.66
CA HIS A 559 -21.29 -12.39 8.53
C HIS A 559 -22.79 -12.13 8.68
N THR A 560 -23.55 -12.42 7.62
CA THR A 560 -24.99 -12.22 7.59
C THR A 560 -25.77 -13.39 8.22
N THR A 561 -26.98 -13.10 8.69
CA THR A 561 -27.93 -14.13 9.17
C THR A 561 -28.19 -15.22 8.12
N GLN A 562 -28.19 -14.88 6.83
CA GLN A 562 -28.43 -15.84 5.76
C GLN A 562 -27.26 -16.81 5.60
N GLU A 563 -26.01 -16.34 5.70
CA GLU A 563 -24.84 -17.23 5.63
C GLU A 563 -24.86 -18.25 6.78
N MET A 564 -25.23 -17.82 7.99
CA MET A 564 -25.42 -18.72 9.14
C MET A 564 -26.60 -19.70 8.97
N GLU A 565 -27.65 -19.32 8.22
CA GLU A 565 -28.70 -20.28 7.81
C GLU A 565 -28.19 -21.29 6.77
N GLU A 566 -27.29 -20.88 5.87
CA GLU A 566 -26.73 -21.72 4.81
C GLU A 566 -25.61 -22.67 5.29
N LEU A 567 -25.01 -22.44 6.47
CA LEU A 567 -23.98 -23.32 7.06
C LEU A 567 -24.45 -24.74 7.43
N GLY A 568 -25.76 -24.99 7.59
CA GLY A 568 -26.28 -26.35 7.83
C GLY A 568 -25.85 -27.00 9.16
N VAL A 569 -25.81 -26.25 10.25
CA VAL A 569 -25.48 -26.77 11.60
C VAL A 569 -26.73 -27.39 12.25
N GLU A 570 -27.16 -28.56 11.75
CA GLU A 570 -28.46 -29.17 12.08
C GLU A 570 -28.39 -30.28 13.16
N GLU A 571 -27.35 -31.13 13.15
CA GLU A 571 -27.31 -32.37 13.94
C GLU A 571 -25.92 -32.71 14.51
N VAL A 572 -25.87 -33.62 15.49
CA VAL A 572 -24.59 -34.06 16.11
C VAL A 572 -23.93 -35.14 15.25
N VAL A 573 -23.00 -34.72 14.39
CA VAL A 573 -22.24 -35.63 13.51
C VAL A 573 -21.21 -36.46 14.27
N ALA A 574 -20.68 -35.95 15.38
CA ALA A 574 -19.84 -36.73 16.28
C ALA A 574 -20.02 -36.35 17.75
N GLU A 575 -20.01 -37.38 18.60
CA GLU A 575 -19.89 -37.25 20.06
C GLU A 575 -18.75 -38.15 20.55
N PHE A 576 -17.97 -37.64 21.50
CA PHE A 576 -17.05 -38.44 22.31
C PHE A 576 -17.02 -37.97 23.77
N THR A 577 -16.75 -38.89 24.71
CA THR A 577 -16.73 -38.61 26.15
C THR A 577 -15.55 -39.29 26.82
N THR A 578 -14.83 -38.58 27.68
CA THR A 578 -13.79 -39.16 28.55
C THR A 578 -14.09 -38.91 30.02
N THR A 579 -13.52 -39.74 30.90
CA THR A 579 -13.66 -39.64 32.36
C THR A 579 -12.33 -39.35 33.03
N PHE A 580 -12.37 -38.67 34.18
CA PHE A 580 -11.19 -38.32 34.95
C PHE A 580 -11.39 -38.52 36.46
N PRO A 581 -10.33 -38.94 37.20
CA PRO A 581 -10.40 -39.11 38.65
C PRO A 581 -10.63 -37.78 39.38
N PRO A 582 -11.30 -37.79 40.55
CA PRO A 582 -11.58 -36.57 41.30
C PRO A 582 -10.30 -35.89 41.81
N ALA A 583 -10.11 -34.63 41.40
CA ALA A 583 -9.09 -33.72 41.92
C ALA A 583 -9.49 -32.27 41.59
N GLU A 584 -9.35 -31.35 42.54
CA GLU A 584 -9.81 -29.96 42.42
C GLU A 584 -9.21 -29.23 41.20
N TYR A 585 -7.91 -29.41 40.95
CA TYR A 585 -7.24 -28.83 39.77
C TYR A 585 -7.82 -29.34 38.44
N ARG A 586 -8.40 -30.55 38.40
CA ARG A 586 -8.99 -31.12 37.18
C ARG A 586 -10.35 -30.49 36.90
N ASP A 587 -11.18 -30.37 37.93
CA ASP A 587 -12.49 -29.73 37.80
C ASP A 587 -12.35 -28.26 37.36
N VAL A 588 -11.34 -27.55 37.88
CA VAL A 588 -10.98 -26.20 37.43
C VAL A 588 -10.42 -26.20 36.00
N ASN A 589 -9.31 -26.88 35.75
CA ASN A 589 -8.58 -26.75 34.46
C ASN A 589 -9.33 -27.36 33.27
N ILE A 590 -10.05 -28.48 33.46
CA ILE A 590 -10.86 -29.10 32.41
C ILE A 590 -12.14 -28.27 32.21
N GLY A 591 -12.73 -27.74 33.29
CA GLY A 591 -13.87 -26.82 33.22
C GLY A 591 -13.55 -25.57 32.40
N ARG A 592 -12.47 -24.86 32.74
CA ARG A 592 -12.04 -23.63 32.06
C ARG A 592 -11.64 -23.85 30.60
N ALA A 593 -10.92 -24.92 30.28
CA ALA A 593 -10.57 -25.23 28.90
C ALA A 593 -11.78 -25.73 28.07
N ALA A 594 -12.82 -26.30 28.69
CA ALA A 594 -14.06 -26.63 28.01
C ALA A 594 -14.97 -25.40 27.80
N GLU A 595 -15.03 -24.49 28.78
CA GLU A 595 -15.73 -23.20 28.69
C GLU A 595 -15.23 -22.38 27.50
N LEU A 596 -13.91 -22.30 27.31
CA LEU A 596 -13.29 -21.56 26.20
C LEU A 596 -13.47 -22.20 24.81
N VAL A 597 -13.75 -23.51 24.76
CA VAL A 597 -13.92 -24.30 23.51
C VAL A 597 -15.40 -24.52 23.17
N HIS A 598 -16.31 -24.21 24.09
CA HIS A 598 -17.75 -24.29 23.88
C HIS A 598 -18.24 -23.08 23.09
N ASN A 599 -19.06 -23.32 22.05
CA ASN A 599 -19.52 -22.35 21.05
C ASN A 599 -18.44 -21.82 20.10
N THR A 600 -17.29 -22.49 19.97
CA THR A 600 -16.42 -22.26 18.80
C THR A 600 -17.12 -22.80 17.55
N LEU A 601 -17.52 -21.91 16.65
CA LEU A 601 -17.97 -22.23 15.29
C LEU A 601 -16.76 -22.24 14.36
N LEU A 602 -16.73 -23.20 13.43
CA LEU A 602 -15.76 -23.31 12.35
C LEU A 602 -16.51 -23.24 11.01
N LEU A 603 -16.17 -22.29 10.17
CA LEU A 603 -16.69 -22.15 8.82
C LEU A 603 -16.05 -23.20 7.87
N PRO A 604 -16.62 -23.43 6.67
CA PRO A 604 -16.03 -24.32 5.66
C PRO A 604 -14.60 -23.87 5.26
N GLY A 605 -13.60 -24.65 5.66
CA GLY A 605 -12.18 -24.38 5.41
C GLY A 605 -11.37 -24.00 6.65
N ASP A 606 -12.00 -23.64 7.77
CA ASP A 606 -11.33 -23.14 8.98
C ASP A 606 -10.49 -24.20 9.70
N GLU A 607 -9.35 -23.77 10.24
CA GLU A 607 -8.51 -24.58 11.13
C GLU A 607 -8.74 -24.19 12.60
N PHE A 608 -9.19 -25.15 13.40
CA PHE A 608 -9.24 -25.01 14.86
C PHE A 608 -7.84 -25.20 15.46
N SER A 609 -7.51 -24.42 16.49
CA SER A 609 -6.28 -24.57 17.27
C SER A 609 -6.56 -24.50 18.77
N LEU A 610 -6.23 -25.57 19.50
CA LEU A 610 -6.55 -25.65 20.93
C LEU A 610 -5.73 -24.66 21.75
N ASN A 611 -4.47 -24.38 21.39
CA ASN A 611 -3.74 -23.32 22.05
C ASN A 611 -4.34 -21.95 21.76
N ASP A 612 -4.66 -21.62 20.51
CA ASP A 612 -5.14 -20.26 20.18
C ASP A 612 -6.53 -19.98 20.77
N THR A 613 -7.45 -20.96 20.77
CA THR A 613 -8.77 -20.83 21.42
C THR A 613 -8.69 -20.77 22.95
N VAL A 614 -7.77 -21.51 23.60
CA VAL A 614 -7.70 -21.60 25.07
C VAL A 614 -6.73 -20.57 25.67
N GLY A 615 -5.77 -20.07 24.89
CA GLY A 615 -4.68 -19.21 25.32
C GLY A 615 -3.65 -19.91 26.23
N GLU A 616 -2.71 -19.13 26.77
CA GLU A 616 -1.75 -19.62 27.77
C GLU A 616 -2.48 -20.03 29.06
N ARG A 617 -2.06 -21.16 29.64
CA ARG A 617 -2.63 -21.66 30.88
C ARG A 617 -1.99 -20.95 32.06
N THR A 618 -2.58 -19.83 32.48
CA THR A 618 -2.13 -18.98 33.60
C THR A 618 -3.22 -18.83 34.67
N GLU A 619 -2.85 -18.34 35.87
CA GLU A 619 -3.84 -17.97 36.91
C GLU A 619 -4.76 -16.82 36.44
N SER A 620 -4.25 -15.87 35.65
CA SER A 620 -5.05 -14.78 35.07
C SER A 620 -6.06 -15.25 34.04
N ASN A 621 -5.79 -16.36 33.34
CA ASN A 621 -6.73 -17.03 32.43
C ASN A 621 -7.59 -18.10 33.15
N GLY A 622 -7.66 -18.07 34.49
CA GLY A 622 -8.55 -18.93 35.28
C GLY A 622 -8.07 -20.38 35.46
N PHE A 623 -6.83 -20.70 35.09
CA PHE A 623 -6.23 -22.01 35.34
C PHE A 623 -5.55 -22.06 36.71
N THR A 624 -5.26 -23.27 37.19
CA THR A 624 -4.50 -23.52 38.42
C THR A 624 -3.42 -24.57 38.19
N SER A 625 -2.48 -24.68 39.14
CA SER A 625 -1.42 -25.68 39.10
C SER A 625 -1.99 -27.08 39.32
N GLY A 626 -1.47 -28.06 38.59
CA GLY A 626 -1.84 -29.45 38.72
C GLY A 626 -0.94 -30.38 37.93
N THR A 627 -1.11 -31.68 38.15
CA THR A 627 -0.12 -32.66 37.72
C THR A 627 -0.15 -32.90 36.20
N ILE A 628 0.97 -32.60 35.55
CA ILE A 628 1.30 -32.92 34.15
C ILE A 628 2.20 -34.17 34.07
N ILE A 629 2.58 -34.54 32.85
CA ILE A 629 3.63 -35.54 32.61
C ILE A 629 4.79 -34.90 31.85
N SER A 630 5.97 -34.98 32.44
CA SER A 630 7.22 -34.38 31.93
C SER A 630 8.31 -35.44 31.97
N GLY A 631 8.96 -35.73 30.83
CA GLY A 631 10.00 -36.77 30.72
C GLY A 631 9.61 -38.20 31.12
N GLY A 632 8.32 -38.50 31.37
CA GLY A 632 7.86 -39.78 31.95
C GLY A 632 7.78 -39.80 33.49
N ARG A 633 7.96 -38.63 34.14
CA ARG A 633 7.64 -38.35 35.54
C ARG A 633 6.32 -37.58 35.65
N LEU A 634 5.74 -37.57 36.85
CA LEU A 634 4.71 -36.61 37.24
C LEU A 634 5.39 -35.36 37.81
N GLU A 635 4.95 -34.19 37.36
CA GLU A 635 5.42 -32.87 37.79
C GLU A 635 4.20 -31.95 37.84
N ASP A 636 4.13 -30.96 38.74
CA ASP A 636 3.01 -30.00 38.79
C ASP A 636 3.30 -28.77 37.93
N ALA A 637 2.34 -28.36 37.10
CA ALA A 637 2.41 -27.18 36.26
C ALA A 637 1.01 -26.56 36.04
N MET A 638 0.98 -25.31 35.58
CA MET A 638 -0.28 -24.64 35.25
C MET A 638 -1.04 -25.34 34.12
N GLY A 639 -2.37 -25.47 34.27
CA GLY A 639 -3.19 -26.17 33.29
C GLY A 639 -3.06 -27.70 33.34
N GLY A 640 -2.52 -28.27 34.42
CA GLY A 640 -2.49 -29.71 34.65
C GLY A 640 -3.85 -30.35 34.41
N GLY A 641 -3.92 -31.29 33.46
CA GLY A 641 -5.14 -31.98 33.05
C GLY A 641 -5.77 -31.53 31.72
N VAL A 642 -5.38 -30.39 31.13
CA VAL A 642 -6.01 -29.88 29.88
C VAL A 642 -5.86 -30.84 28.68
N SER A 643 -4.84 -31.71 28.64
CA SER A 643 -4.75 -32.80 27.63
C SER A 643 -5.94 -33.78 27.65
N GLN A 644 -6.75 -33.79 28.72
CA GLN A 644 -8.04 -34.50 28.75
C GLN A 644 -9.07 -33.85 27.80
N VAL A 645 -9.09 -32.50 27.72
CA VAL A 645 -9.92 -31.76 26.75
C VAL A 645 -9.40 -32.03 25.35
N ALA A 646 -8.09 -31.87 25.12
CA ALA A 646 -7.44 -32.16 23.84
C ALA A 646 -7.79 -33.57 23.33
N THR A 647 -7.61 -34.60 24.17
CA THR A 647 -7.96 -35.99 23.81
C THR A 647 -9.44 -36.16 23.48
N THR A 648 -10.34 -35.45 24.16
CA THR A 648 -11.80 -35.60 23.94
C THR A 648 -12.22 -34.90 22.65
N LEU A 649 -11.69 -33.70 22.40
CA LEU A 649 -11.95 -32.92 21.19
C LEU A 649 -11.33 -33.57 19.95
N PHE A 650 -10.06 -33.99 20.02
CA PHE A 650 -9.38 -34.73 18.95
C PHE A 650 -10.22 -35.92 18.50
N HIS A 651 -10.63 -36.79 19.43
CA HIS A 651 -11.38 -37.98 19.06
C HIS A 651 -12.82 -37.66 18.61
N ALA A 652 -13.39 -36.50 18.93
CA ALA A 652 -14.64 -36.04 18.34
C ALA A 652 -14.42 -35.60 16.87
N ALA A 653 -13.43 -34.75 16.60
CA ALA A 653 -13.08 -34.29 15.25
C ALA A 653 -12.61 -35.43 14.32
N PHE A 654 -11.74 -36.30 14.82
CA PHE A 654 -11.22 -37.47 14.12
C PHE A 654 -12.36 -38.43 13.72
N LYS A 655 -13.35 -38.61 14.60
CA LYS A 655 -14.58 -39.40 14.36
C LYS A 655 -15.56 -38.70 13.42
N ALA A 656 -15.62 -37.36 13.40
CA ALA A 656 -16.38 -36.60 12.40
C ALA A 656 -15.73 -36.61 11.00
N GLY A 657 -14.56 -37.25 10.85
CA GLY A 657 -13.86 -37.36 9.57
C GLY A 657 -13.02 -36.14 9.19
N LEU A 658 -12.93 -35.12 10.05
CA LEU A 658 -12.22 -33.86 9.79
C LEU A 658 -10.71 -34.07 9.51
N GLU A 659 -10.11 -33.18 8.74
CA GLU A 659 -8.66 -33.14 8.48
C GLU A 659 -7.88 -32.93 9.79
N ASP A 660 -6.97 -33.84 10.11
CA ASP A 660 -6.08 -33.75 11.26
C ASP A 660 -4.79 -33.04 10.85
N VAL A 661 -4.51 -31.89 11.46
CA VAL A 661 -3.40 -31.00 11.07
C VAL A 661 -2.23 -31.14 12.05
N GLU A 662 -2.53 -31.28 13.34
CA GLU A 662 -1.55 -31.59 14.38
C GLU A 662 -2.21 -32.29 15.56
N HIS A 663 -1.75 -33.51 15.86
CA HIS A 663 -1.99 -34.14 17.16
C HIS A 663 -0.70 -34.80 17.69
N TRP A 664 -0.63 -34.95 19.02
CA TRP A 664 0.49 -35.60 19.69
C TRP A 664 0.01 -36.63 20.72
N PRO A 665 0.09 -37.94 20.44
CA PRO A 665 -0.25 -38.95 21.43
C PRO A 665 0.65 -38.89 22.67
N HIS A 666 0.20 -39.47 23.78
CA HIS A 666 0.94 -39.38 25.03
C HIS A 666 2.20 -40.26 24.97
N SER A 667 3.30 -39.80 25.56
CA SER A 667 4.57 -40.55 25.56
C SER A 667 4.52 -41.85 26.40
N ILE A 668 3.49 -41.99 27.25
CA ILE A 668 3.16 -43.17 28.07
C ILE A 668 1.65 -43.44 28.00
N TYR A 669 1.25 -44.71 28.02
CA TYR A 669 -0.15 -45.11 27.83
C TYR A 669 -1.01 -44.93 29.10
N PHE A 670 -2.19 -44.31 28.94
CA PHE A 670 -3.21 -44.20 29.99
C PHE A 670 -4.48 -44.97 29.62
N SER A 671 -4.93 -45.89 30.48
CA SER A 671 -6.14 -46.70 30.26
C SER A 671 -7.48 -45.94 30.36
N ARG A 672 -7.45 -44.61 30.53
CA ARG A 672 -8.64 -43.74 30.48
C ARG A 672 -8.85 -43.07 29.11
N TYR A 673 -7.89 -43.25 28.20
CA TYR A 673 -7.94 -42.73 26.84
C TYR A 673 -8.09 -43.88 25.84
N PRO A 674 -8.67 -43.61 24.65
CA PRO A 674 -8.41 -44.39 23.44
C PRO A 674 -6.91 -44.59 23.23
N VAL A 675 -6.51 -45.66 22.53
CA VAL A 675 -5.09 -46.04 22.40
C VAL A 675 -4.56 -45.65 21.02
N ALA A 676 -3.52 -44.81 21.00
CA ALA A 676 -3.00 -44.11 19.83
C ALA A 676 -4.04 -43.24 19.10
N GLN A 677 -5.03 -42.75 19.84
CA GLN A 677 -6.15 -41.93 19.37
C GLN A 677 -6.45 -40.86 20.43
N GLU A 678 -5.39 -40.20 20.89
CA GLU A 678 -5.40 -39.22 21.96
C GLU A 678 -4.44 -38.06 21.69
N ALA A 679 -4.67 -36.90 22.29
CA ALA A 679 -3.88 -35.69 22.05
C ALA A 679 -3.32 -35.09 23.35
N THR A 680 -2.09 -34.58 23.26
CA THR A 680 -1.33 -33.92 24.32
C THR A 680 -1.05 -32.48 23.89
N VAL A 681 -1.49 -31.50 24.68
CA VAL A 681 -1.28 -30.07 24.39
C VAL A 681 -0.28 -29.45 25.36
N ALA A 682 0.60 -28.58 24.86
CA ALA A 682 1.57 -27.83 25.65
C ALA A 682 1.83 -26.47 24.99
N TRP A 683 1.52 -25.38 25.71
CA TRP A 683 1.64 -24.01 25.18
C TRP A 683 3.04 -23.74 24.61
N GLY A 684 3.10 -23.22 23.39
CA GLY A 684 4.35 -22.93 22.67
C GLY A 684 5.19 -24.15 22.25
N ALA A 685 4.68 -25.38 22.38
CA ALA A 685 5.46 -26.60 22.10
C ALA A 685 4.69 -27.77 21.46
N LYS A 686 3.38 -27.89 21.68
CA LYS A 686 2.49 -28.92 21.10
C LYS A 686 1.05 -28.43 21.04
N ASP A 687 0.37 -28.71 19.94
CA ASP A 687 -1.03 -28.37 19.77
C ASP A 687 -1.98 -29.56 19.63
N LEU A 688 -3.26 -29.23 19.56
CA LEU A 688 -4.25 -29.97 18.81
C LEU A 688 -4.81 -29.02 17.73
N ARG A 689 -4.53 -29.31 16.46
CA ARG A 689 -5.08 -28.58 15.31
C ARG A 689 -5.80 -29.53 14.35
N PHE A 690 -7.00 -29.15 13.93
CA PHE A 690 -7.80 -29.89 12.95
C PHE A 690 -8.62 -28.91 12.13
N LYS A 691 -8.96 -29.29 10.90
CA LYS A 691 -9.58 -28.38 9.94
C LYS A 691 -10.94 -28.89 9.47
N ASN A 692 -11.89 -27.96 9.35
CA ASN A 692 -13.19 -28.22 8.77
C ASN A 692 -13.08 -28.32 7.24
N ASP A 693 -12.79 -29.51 6.73
CA ASP A 693 -12.75 -29.80 5.28
C ASP A 693 -14.13 -30.20 4.70
N THR A 694 -15.21 -29.90 5.40
CA THR A 694 -16.61 -30.10 4.94
C THR A 694 -17.18 -28.81 4.31
N PRO A 695 -18.25 -28.88 3.51
CA PRO A 695 -18.95 -27.70 3.00
C PRO A 695 -19.94 -27.08 4.01
N TYR A 696 -19.93 -27.51 5.27
CA TYR A 696 -20.87 -27.11 6.32
C TYR A 696 -20.14 -26.46 7.49
N GLY A 697 -20.85 -25.69 8.32
CA GLY A 697 -20.31 -25.21 9.60
C GLY A 697 -20.12 -26.37 10.59
N VAL A 698 -19.12 -26.27 11.47
CA VAL A 698 -18.92 -27.20 12.59
C VAL A 698 -18.91 -26.42 13.90
N LEU A 699 -19.92 -26.63 14.75
CA LEU A 699 -20.06 -25.98 16.04
C LEU A 699 -19.64 -26.93 17.18
N ILE A 700 -18.66 -26.49 17.98
CA ILE A 700 -18.09 -27.27 19.09
C ILE A 700 -18.89 -27.06 20.38
N ASP A 701 -19.43 -28.15 20.91
CA ASP A 701 -20.26 -28.18 22.11
C ASP A 701 -19.60 -29.04 23.21
N ALA A 702 -18.66 -28.42 23.92
CA ALA A 702 -17.94 -29.02 25.04
C ALA A 702 -18.69 -28.85 26.37
N ASN A 703 -18.95 -29.94 27.09
CA ASN A 703 -19.66 -29.96 28.36
C ASN A 703 -18.89 -30.77 29.41
N VAL A 704 -18.76 -30.22 30.63
CA VAL A 704 -18.09 -30.88 31.76
C VAL A 704 -19.10 -31.21 32.86
N THR A 705 -19.05 -32.45 33.34
CA THR A 705 -19.65 -32.85 34.62
C THR A 705 -18.51 -32.95 35.65
N PRO A 706 -18.42 -32.02 36.62
CA PRO A 706 -17.39 -32.05 37.64
C PRO A 706 -17.41 -33.32 38.50
N SER A 707 -16.25 -33.66 39.05
CA SER A 707 -16.08 -34.77 39.97
C SER A 707 -16.83 -34.54 41.28
N ALA A 708 -17.30 -35.62 41.91
CA ALA A 708 -18.20 -35.53 43.07
C ALA A 708 -17.79 -36.50 44.19
N GLY A 709 -16.90 -36.02 45.07
CA GLY A 709 -16.46 -36.68 46.30
C GLY A 709 -15.59 -37.92 46.09
N ARG A 710 -16.17 -39.00 45.56
CA ARG A 710 -15.45 -40.20 45.08
C ARG A 710 -15.81 -40.60 43.65
N ASN A 711 -16.82 -39.94 43.07
CA ASN A 711 -17.22 -40.16 41.68
C ASN A 711 -16.24 -39.44 40.75
N GLN A 712 -15.91 -40.07 39.63
CA GLN A 712 -15.15 -39.46 38.55
C GLN A 712 -15.94 -38.31 37.93
N GLY A 713 -15.23 -37.29 37.44
CA GLY A 713 -15.80 -36.30 36.53
C GLY A 713 -15.73 -36.81 35.08
N SER A 714 -16.40 -36.11 34.17
CA SER A 714 -16.35 -36.39 32.73
C SER A 714 -16.41 -35.12 31.89
N ILE A 715 -15.80 -35.17 30.71
CA ILE A 715 -16.01 -34.19 29.65
C ILE A 715 -16.59 -34.91 28.43
N THR A 716 -17.63 -34.33 27.86
CA THR A 716 -18.25 -34.73 26.60
C THR A 716 -18.06 -33.61 25.59
N VAL A 717 -17.60 -33.94 24.39
CA VAL A 717 -17.58 -33.02 23.25
C VAL A 717 -18.54 -33.56 22.20
N ARG A 718 -19.45 -32.70 21.77
CA ARG A 718 -20.29 -32.90 20.58
C ARG A 718 -19.86 -31.92 19.50
N LEU A 719 -19.89 -32.38 18.25
CA LEU A 719 -19.72 -31.54 17.06
C LEU A 719 -21.06 -31.51 16.33
N TRP A 720 -21.63 -30.31 16.19
CA TRP A 720 -22.87 -30.08 15.44
C TRP A 720 -22.54 -29.61 14.02
N SER A 721 -23.16 -30.20 13.00
CA SER A 721 -22.95 -29.95 11.57
C SER A 721 -24.08 -30.62 10.74
N THR A 722 -23.82 -30.99 9.49
CA THR A 722 -24.62 -31.93 8.68
C THR A 722 -23.78 -33.19 8.39
N GLU A 723 -24.38 -34.40 8.41
CA GLU A 723 -23.65 -35.65 8.10
C GLU A 723 -23.01 -35.61 6.68
N HIS A 724 -21.67 -35.58 6.62
CA HIS A 724 -20.92 -35.48 5.37
C HIS A 724 -19.97 -36.68 5.10
N PHE A 725 -19.46 -37.32 6.16
CA PHE A 725 -18.46 -38.39 6.07
C PHE A 725 -18.89 -39.66 6.83
N ASP A 726 -18.70 -40.83 6.23
CA ASP A 726 -18.70 -42.12 6.94
C ASP A 726 -17.26 -42.46 7.40
N VAL A 727 -17.09 -43.00 8.61
CA VAL A 727 -15.79 -43.12 9.27
C VAL A 727 -15.60 -44.46 9.98
N GLU A 728 -14.64 -45.26 9.51
CA GLU A 728 -14.18 -46.48 10.18
C GLU A 728 -12.86 -46.21 10.93
N MET A 729 -12.85 -46.44 12.24
CA MET A 729 -11.66 -46.34 13.09
C MET A 729 -11.27 -47.72 13.63
N SER A 730 -9.98 -48.05 13.61
CA SER A 730 -9.46 -49.28 14.21
C SER A 730 -8.01 -49.12 14.72
N VAL A 731 -7.52 -50.13 15.46
CA VAL A 731 -6.13 -50.16 15.95
C VAL A 731 -5.52 -51.55 15.80
N SER A 732 -4.20 -51.63 15.64
CA SER A 732 -3.47 -52.91 15.55
C SER A 732 -3.36 -53.62 16.91
N GLU A 733 -2.98 -54.91 16.88
CA GLU A 733 -2.52 -55.58 18.11
C GLU A 733 -1.27 -54.87 18.69
N ARG A 734 -1.17 -54.82 20.02
CA ARG A 734 -0.02 -54.25 20.74
C ARG A 734 1.20 -55.17 20.56
N ARG A 735 2.32 -54.60 20.14
CA ARG A 735 3.57 -55.31 19.83
C ARG A 735 4.78 -54.63 20.50
N ASP A 736 5.95 -55.24 20.34
CA ASP A 736 7.25 -54.65 20.70
C ASP A 736 7.32 -54.15 22.16
N PHE A 737 6.79 -54.97 23.08
CA PHE A 737 6.66 -54.63 24.50
C PHE A 737 8.01 -54.34 25.16
N THR A 738 8.08 -53.24 25.90
CA THR A 738 9.23 -52.83 26.70
C THR A 738 8.89 -52.82 28.19
N SER A 739 9.81 -53.28 29.04
CA SER A 739 9.58 -53.37 30.49
C SER A 739 9.97 -52.08 31.23
N PRO A 740 9.23 -51.67 32.26
CA PRO A 740 9.59 -50.52 33.09
C PRO A 740 10.78 -50.84 34.01
N ARG A 741 11.55 -49.80 34.33
CA ARG A 741 12.56 -49.85 35.41
C ARG A 741 11.92 -49.44 36.74
N THR A 742 12.59 -49.73 37.84
CA THR A 742 12.33 -49.05 39.12
C THR A 742 13.31 -47.89 39.26
N ILE A 743 12.80 -46.73 39.63
CA ILE A 743 13.55 -45.54 40.03
C ILE A 743 13.31 -45.36 41.53
N TYR A 744 14.38 -45.15 42.28
CA TYR A 744 14.31 -44.70 43.66
C TYR A 744 14.59 -43.19 43.68
N ASP A 745 13.75 -42.43 44.36
CA ASP A 745 13.89 -40.97 44.42
C ASP A 745 13.77 -40.49 45.87
N THR A 746 14.73 -39.67 46.29
CA THR A 746 14.85 -39.13 47.65
C THR A 746 14.47 -37.66 47.73
N SER A 747 13.92 -37.07 46.65
CA SER A 747 13.40 -35.70 46.67
C SER A 747 12.23 -35.56 47.65
N ALA A 748 12.01 -34.35 48.17
CA ALA A 748 10.91 -34.06 49.11
C ALA A 748 9.54 -34.00 48.40
N ASP A 749 9.58 -33.83 47.09
CA ASP A 749 8.52 -33.73 46.08
C ASP A 749 8.23 -35.08 45.37
N CYS A 750 8.83 -36.19 45.82
CA CYS A 750 8.63 -37.49 45.17
C CYS A 750 7.18 -37.99 45.27
N GLU A 751 6.55 -38.21 44.11
CA GLU A 751 5.27 -38.89 43.98
C GLU A 751 5.45 -40.37 43.54
N PRO A 752 4.87 -41.35 44.26
CA PRO A 752 5.11 -42.77 44.00
C PRO A 752 4.30 -43.29 42.79
N GLN A 753 5.01 -43.71 41.74
CA GLN A 753 4.42 -44.11 40.46
C GLN A 753 4.38 -45.63 40.25
N ALA A 754 3.24 -46.16 39.80
CA ALA A 754 3.09 -47.54 39.38
C ALA A 754 3.67 -47.76 37.97
N GLY A 755 4.53 -48.77 37.82
CA GLY A 755 5.18 -49.06 36.54
C GLY A 755 4.28 -49.86 35.58
N SER A 756 4.39 -49.58 34.28
CA SER A 756 3.68 -50.29 33.20
C SER A 756 4.58 -50.55 31.99
N ASN A 757 4.23 -51.56 31.19
CA ASN A 757 4.97 -51.87 29.95
C ASN A 757 4.64 -50.85 28.86
N GLY A 758 5.67 -50.43 28.12
CA GLY A 758 5.54 -49.72 26.86
C GLY A 758 5.27 -50.71 25.73
N PHE A 759 4.78 -50.23 24.60
CA PHE A 759 4.43 -51.04 23.44
C PHE A 759 4.26 -50.16 22.20
N SER A 760 4.47 -50.74 21.02
CA SER A 760 4.08 -50.13 19.74
C SER A 760 2.69 -50.58 19.31
N ILE A 761 1.97 -49.70 18.62
CA ILE A 761 0.63 -49.91 18.07
C ILE A 761 0.48 -49.02 16.81
N THR A 762 -0.57 -49.22 16.04
CA THR A 762 -0.93 -48.38 14.89
C THR A 762 -2.41 -48.02 14.95
N SER A 763 -2.73 -46.72 14.87
CA SER A 763 -4.09 -46.23 14.62
C SER A 763 -4.38 -46.31 13.12
N PHE A 764 -5.63 -46.60 12.77
CA PHE A 764 -6.14 -46.53 11.41
C PHE A 764 -7.45 -45.78 11.40
N ARG A 765 -7.60 -44.86 10.44
CA ARG A 765 -8.87 -44.22 10.09
C ARG A 765 -9.11 -44.31 8.60
N LYS A 766 -10.34 -44.61 8.22
CA LYS A 766 -10.83 -44.51 6.85
C LYS A 766 -12.03 -43.58 6.85
N VAL A 767 -12.04 -42.64 5.90
CA VAL A 767 -13.10 -41.64 5.73
C VAL A 767 -13.62 -41.76 4.30
N TRP A 768 -14.93 -41.90 4.16
CA TRP A 768 -15.62 -41.92 2.87
C TRP A 768 -16.49 -40.69 2.70
N GLY A 769 -16.45 -40.10 1.50
CA GLY A 769 -17.32 -39.00 1.10
C GLY A 769 -18.77 -39.44 0.87
N PRO A 770 -19.70 -38.48 0.67
CA PRO A 770 -21.14 -38.76 0.59
C PRO A 770 -21.57 -39.54 -0.67
N ASP A 771 -20.67 -39.73 -1.65
CA ASP A 771 -20.87 -40.60 -2.82
C ASP A 771 -20.29 -42.01 -2.64
N GLY A 772 -19.56 -42.25 -1.55
CA GLY A 772 -18.86 -43.50 -1.25
C GLY A 772 -17.41 -43.58 -1.76
N GLU A 773 -16.81 -42.50 -2.27
CA GLU A 773 -15.37 -42.46 -2.52
C GLU A 773 -14.57 -42.44 -1.21
N LEU A 774 -13.50 -43.25 -1.13
CA LEU A 774 -12.58 -43.27 0.02
C LEU A 774 -11.64 -42.07 -0.06
N VAL A 775 -11.90 -41.04 0.73
CA VAL A 775 -11.16 -39.76 0.68
C VAL A 775 -9.93 -39.74 1.60
N LYS A 776 -9.94 -40.49 2.70
CA LYS A 776 -8.78 -40.63 3.62
C LYS A 776 -8.57 -42.10 3.99
N ASP A 777 -7.32 -42.58 3.96
CA ASP A 777 -6.91 -43.94 4.36
C ASP A 777 -5.59 -43.86 5.15
N GLU A 778 -5.71 -43.69 6.46
CA GLU A 778 -4.66 -43.26 7.38
C GLU A 778 -4.13 -44.42 8.22
N SER A 779 -2.84 -44.40 8.55
CA SER A 779 -2.13 -45.50 9.22
C SER A 779 -0.96 -44.97 10.07
N GLU A 780 -1.20 -44.76 11.35
CA GLU A 780 -0.35 -43.92 12.21
C GLU A 780 0.35 -44.76 13.29
N PRO A 781 1.65 -45.07 13.15
CA PRO A 781 2.37 -45.91 14.10
C PRO A 781 2.85 -45.10 15.33
N TRP A 782 2.33 -45.41 16.51
CA TRP A 782 2.80 -44.84 17.78
C TRP A 782 3.56 -45.87 18.62
N THR A 783 4.45 -45.40 19.50
CA THR A 783 5.16 -46.23 20.49
C THR A 783 5.15 -45.56 21.85
N TYR A 784 4.46 -46.19 22.79
CA TYR A 784 4.46 -45.77 24.19
C TYR A 784 5.73 -46.24 24.89
N ASN A 785 6.36 -45.33 25.61
CA ASN A 785 7.43 -45.65 26.54
C ASN A 785 6.88 -46.43 27.74
N PRO A 786 7.70 -47.28 28.39
CA PRO A 786 7.29 -47.99 29.59
C PRO A 786 7.26 -47.02 30.77
N ASN A 787 6.08 -46.83 31.38
CA ASN A 787 5.97 -45.95 32.54
C ASN A 787 6.81 -46.51 33.69
N HIS A 788 7.86 -45.80 34.12
CA HIS A 788 8.79 -46.34 35.12
C HIS A 788 8.14 -46.33 36.51
N LYS A 789 8.42 -47.36 37.31
CA LYS A 789 7.95 -47.43 38.70
C LYS A 789 8.81 -46.48 39.54
N VAL A 790 8.22 -45.48 40.18
CA VAL A 790 8.92 -44.60 41.12
C VAL A 790 8.62 -45.07 42.54
N VAL A 791 9.67 -45.21 43.36
CA VAL A 791 9.59 -45.54 44.78
C VAL A 791 10.27 -44.42 45.56
N CYS A 792 9.49 -43.72 46.38
CA CYS A 792 10.02 -42.63 47.20
C CYS A 792 10.79 -43.19 48.40
N GLY A 793 12.00 -42.68 48.61
CA GLY A 793 13.00 -43.21 49.52
C GLY A 793 14.26 -43.71 48.78
N PRO A 794 15.34 -44.02 49.53
CA PRO A 794 16.61 -44.46 48.95
C PRO A 794 16.51 -45.87 48.33
N ASP A 795 17.41 -46.15 47.39
CA ASP A 795 17.58 -47.49 46.82
C ASP A 795 18.07 -48.47 47.91
N PRO A 796 17.32 -49.55 48.22
CA PRO A 796 17.70 -50.53 49.23
C PRO A 796 18.90 -51.40 48.83
N ASP A 797 19.27 -51.44 47.55
CA ASP A 797 20.47 -52.10 47.02
C ASP A 797 21.56 -51.06 46.61
N GLY A 798 21.32 -49.77 46.88
CA GLY A 798 22.29 -48.69 46.68
C GLY A 798 23.49 -48.80 47.63
N PRO A 799 24.65 -48.20 47.29
CA PRO A 799 25.78 -48.14 48.20
C PRO A 799 25.38 -47.35 49.46
N GLU A 800 25.52 -47.96 50.64
CA GLU A 800 25.39 -47.24 51.92
C GLU A 800 26.33 -46.03 51.90
N GLY A 801 25.76 -44.82 51.95
CA GLY A 801 26.55 -43.60 51.96
C GLY A 801 27.47 -43.57 53.18
N GLU A 802 28.77 -43.39 52.95
CA GLU A 802 29.69 -43.02 54.03
C GLU A 802 29.17 -41.71 54.62
N GLY A 803 28.81 -41.73 55.91
CA GLY A 803 28.12 -40.61 56.54
C GLY A 803 29.02 -39.40 56.71
N ASP A 804 28.69 -38.31 56.03
CA ASP A 804 29.18 -36.97 56.38
C ASP A 804 28.54 -36.54 57.72
N ASP A 805 29.25 -36.78 58.83
CA ASP A 805 28.99 -36.19 60.14
C ASP A 805 29.41 -34.70 60.14
N ASP A 806 28.45 -33.76 60.10
CA ASP A 806 28.59 -32.36 60.58
C ASP A 806 27.22 -31.76 61.00
#